data_AF-A0A7R7FST2-F1
#
_entry.id   AF-A0A7R7FST2-F1
#
_cell.length_a   1.000
_cell.length_b   1.000
_cell.length_c   1.000
_cell.angle_alpha   90.00
_cell.angle_beta   90.00
_cell.angle_gamma   90.00
#
_symmetry.space_group_name_H-M   'P 1'
#
loop_
_entity.id
_entity.type
_entity.pdbx_description
1 polymer ?
#
loop_
_entity_poly.entity_id
_entity_poly.type
_entity_poly.pdbx_seq_one_letter_code
_entity_poly.pdbx_strand_id
1 'polypeptide(L)'
;MGSFNQSRRLKNLQNLKSGAMKLPRHWSKMLGLVNISKATIEELFQAAESGNVDDFMRLYLSEPSRLAVRDGRGRTAAHQASARNNTNILHFINNYAGDLNAKDNAGNTPLHVAVENEALDAIEYLLQQHVETSVLNEKCQAPIHMATELNKVSVLQVFAKYKSLFNVNQGGEHGRTALHFAAIHDHDLCAKILITDLDAEWKKPCNNGYYPIHEAAKNASSRTIEVFLQWGEQRGCTREQMISLYDNEGNVPLHSAVHGGDIKAVELCLRSGAKISTQQHDLSTPVHLACAQGALDIVKLMFTMQPKEKHACLTSCDVQKMTPIHCAAMFDHPEIVNYLINEGSDINPLDKERRSPLLLAASRAGWRTVHTLIRLGADIQLKDINSRNVLHLVVMNGGRLEDFAASCKDHCEKSLLQLLNEKDNTGCSPLHYASREGHIRSLENLIRLGACINLKNNNNESPLHFAARYGRFHTACQLLDSDKGTFIINESDGEGLTPLHIASREGHTRVVHLLLNRGALLHRDHNGRNPLHLAAMSGYTKTIELLHSVHSHLLDQIDKDGNTSLHLATMENKPSSIALLLSMGCRLSYNNMDMSAIDYAIYYKFPEAALAMVTHEQRAKEVMALRSDRHPCVTLALIAYMPRVFEAVQDKCITKANCKKDSKSFYIKYSFKYYQKSKHEIEALRLAHNDPKYRPEPLSVINAMVAHGRVELLAHPLSQKYLQMKWNSYGKYFHLVNVLFYCIFLIFVTVYSYLLMEHVNPINKRERSRVGDVYYNYTATNRTQTNWDIDADFEAILIMYTSSVVIMVYISVCMIREAYNLKQQKWHYIVDPSNLVSWTLYISATITVFPTLYGHYSNYQFSAASITVFLSWFELLLLLQRFDQVGIYVVMFLEILQTLIKVLMVFSILIIAFGLAFYILLSKGNHLSFSNIPIALMRTFAMMLGELDFVGTYVQPYYKDDSDIILPFPIPTFIILALFMILMPILLMNLLIGLAVGDIESVRRNAQLKRLAMQVVLHTELERKLPAFLLEKVDKLELIEYPNNKKCKLGFLDLILHKWFCNPFTEDTGLDLVLENNDDYVTEQMEKQKRKFREMQNVLDQQYLLLRLIVQKMEIKTEADDVDEGVSPNDTKVVPRWSSHRNRKKLHSARAASFNKST
;
A
#
# COMPACT_ATOMS: atom_id res chain seq x y z
N MET A 1 1.01 -43.13 6.40
CA MET A 1 0.64 -41.72 6.16
C MET A 1 -0.19 -41.68 4.89
N GLY A 2 -1.50 -41.46 4.87
CA GLY A 2 -2.31 -40.63 5.78
C GLY A 2 -3.02 -39.61 4.89
N SER A 3 -4.27 -39.95 4.53
CA SER A 3 -5.31 -39.15 3.87
C SER A 3 -5.05 -37.64 3.69
N PHE A 4 -4.76 -37.21 2.47
CA PHE A 4 -4.86 -35.80 2.04
C PHE A 4 -5.36 -35.73 0.59
N ASN A 5 -6.60 -36.19 0.33
CA ASN A 5 -7.22 -35.97 -0.99
C ASN A 5 -8.76 -35.83 -0.97
N GLN A 6 -9.36 -35.47 0.17
CA GLN A 6 -10.82 -35.32 0.29
C GLN A 6 -11.33 -33.90 0.58
N SER A 7 -10.47 -32.87 0.69
CA SER A 7 -10.95 -31.50 1.04
C SER A 7 -11.17 -30.54 -0.14
N ARG A 8 -10.77 -30.89 -1.37
CA ARG A 8 -10.95 -30.01 -2.55
C ARG A 8 -12.25 -30.23 -3.34
N ARG A 9 -12.99 -31.32 -3.11
CA ARG A 9 -14.30 -31.57 -3.74
C ARG A 9 -15.51 -31.03 -2.97
N LEU A 10 -15.34 -30.54 -1.73
CA LEU A 10 -16.44 -30.04 -0.90
C LEU A 10 -16.65 -28.50 -0.97
N LYS A 11 -15.70 -27.72 -1.49
CA LYS A 11 -15.84 -26.25 -1.59
C LYS A 11 -16.60 -25.76 -2.84
N ASN A 12 -16.85 -26.61 -3.84
CA ASN A 12 -17.66 -26.26 -5.01
C ASN A 12 -19.14 -26.72 -4.91
N LEU A 13 -19.54 -27.34 -3.79
CA LEU A 13 -20.94 -27.79 -3.56
C LEU A 13 -21.73 -26.88 -2.60
N GLN A 14 -21.12 -25.86 -2.00
CA GLN A 14 -21.80 -24.89 -1.11
C GLN A 14 -22.26 -23.59 -1.80
N ASN A 15 -21.93 -23.37 -3.08
CA ASN A 15 -22.38 -22.20 -3.86
C ASN A 15 -23.58 -22.47 -4.78
N LEU A 16 -24.34 -23.55 -4.56
CA LEU A 16 -25.53 -23.92 -5.36
C LEU A 16 -26.87 -23.83 -4.60
N LYS A 17 -26.92 -23.15 -3.44
CA LYS A 17 -28.18 -22.90 -2.69
C LYS A 17 -28.48 -21.42 -2.42
N SER A 18 -28.02 -20.52 -3.29
CA SER A 18 -28.39 -19.10 -3.25
C SER A 18 -28.47 -18.53 -4.67
N GLY A 19 -29.47 -18.99 -5.42
CA GLY A 19 -29.73 -18.53 -6.78
C GLY A 19 -31.18 -18.76 -7.15
N ALA A 20 -32.12 -18.18 -6.38
CA ALA A 20 -33.49 -18.07 -6.84
C ALA A 20 -33.51 -17.13 -8.05
N MET A 21 -33.53 -17.69 -9.25
CA MET A 21 -33.88 -16.98 -10.49
C MET A 21 -35.22 -16.26 -10.25
N LYS A 22 -35.21 -14.93 -10.31
CA LYS A 22 -36.43 -14.14 -10.43
C LYS A 22 -37.05 -14.43 -11.79
N LEU A 23 -38.07 -15.28 -11.82
CA LEU A 23 -38.93 -15.42 -13.00
C LEU A 23 -39.79 -14.16 -13.17
N PRO A 24 -39.99 -13.67 -14.41
CA PRO A 24 -40.88 -12.55 -14.69
C PRO A 24 -42.34 -12.90 -14.36
N ARG A 25 -43.06 -11.95 -13.75
CA ARG A 25 -44.47 -12.02 -13.30
C ARG A 25 -45.50 -12.47 -14.35
N HIS A 26 -45.11 -12.66 -15.61
CA HIS A 26 -46.01 -13.05 -16.68
C HIS A 26 -46.24 -14.57 -16.79
N TRP A 27 -45.37 -15.40 -16.20
CA TRP A 27 -45.47 -16.86 -16.27
C TRP A 27 -46.27 -17.50 -15.12
N SER A 28 -46.56 -16.76 -14.03
CA SER A 28 -47.40 -17.25 -12.92
C SER A 28 -48.90 -17.26 -13.24
N LYS A 29 -49.34 -16.57 -14.31
CA LYS A 29 -50.74 -16.59 -14.76
C LYS A 29 -51.10 -17.78 -15.67
N MET A 30 -50.11 -18.49 -16.22
CA MET A 30 -50.36 -19.64 -17.11
C MET A 30 -50.32 -21.01 -16.41
N LEU A 31 -49.82 -21.09 -15.17
CA LEU A 31 -49.60 -22.37 -14.48
C LEU A 31 -50.59 -22.69 -13.34
N GLY A 32 -51.69 -21.94 -13.20
CA GLY A 32 -52.84 -22.37 -12.38
C GLY A 32 -52.50 -22.79 -10.93
N LEU A 33 -51.54 -22.12 -10.28
CA LEU A 33 -51.26 -22.32 -8.85
C LEU A 33 -52.00 -21.24 -8.06
N VAL A 34 -53.05 -21.68 -7.37
CA VAL A 34 -53.92 -20.90 -6.49
C VAL A 34 -53.08 -20.22 -5.40
N ASN A 35 -53.30 -18.91 -5.22
CA ASN A 35 -52.85 -18.16 -4.05
C ASN A 35 -53.35 -18.84 -2.77
N ILE A 36 -52.44 -19.32 -1.92
CA ILE A 36 -52.75 -19.71 -0.54
C ILE A 36 -53.27 -18.45 0.18
N SER A 37 -54.51 -18.48 0.63
CA SER A 37 -55.16 -17.35 1.28
C SER A 37 -54.50 -17.04 2.63
N LYS A 38 -54.19 -15.76 2.88
CA LYS A 38 -53.72 -15.26 4.18
C LYS A 38 -54.68 -15.56 5.35
N ALA A 39 -55.97 -15.78 5.06
CA ALA A 39 -57.02 -15.98 6.05
C ALA A 39 -56.90 -17.30 6.84
N THR A 40 -56.31 -18.36 6.26
CA THR A 40 -56.31 -19.70 6.87
C THR A 40 -55.16 -19.93 7.87
N ILE A 41 -54.13 -19.08 7.85
CA ILE A 41 -53.02 -19.12 8.84
C ILE A 41 -53.48 -18.50 10.17
N GLU A 42 -54.25 -17.41 10.11
CA GLU A 42 -54.82 -16.76 11.30
C GLU A 42 -55.79 -17.69 12.03
N GLU A 43 -56.61 -18.45 11.29
CA GLU A 43 -57.54 -19.44 11.84
C GLU A 43 -56.83 -20.56 12.63
N LEU A 44 -55.66 -21.04 12.14
CA LEU A 44 -54.87 -22.06 12.84
C LEU A 44 -54.32 -21.54 14.17
N PHE A 45 -53.76 -20.32 14.18
CA PHE A 45 -53.25 -19.72 15.41
C PHE A 45 -54.37 -19.32 16.37
N GLN A 46 -55.53 -18.91 15.87
CA GLN A 46 -56.70 -18.63 16.67
C GLN A 46 -57.27 -19.90 17.32
N ALA A 47 -57.30 -21.03 16.59
CA ALA A 47 -57.64 -22.33 17.15
C ALA A 47 -56.61 -22.80 18.19
N ALA A 48 -55.31 -22.53 17.95
CA ALA A 48 -54.25 -22.81 18.90
C ALA A 48 -54.37 -21.95 20.20
N GLU A 49 -54.80 -20.70 20.05
CA GLU A 49 -55.03 -19.77 21.15
C GLU A 49 -56.28 -20.11 21.96
N SER A 50 -57.35 -20.57 21.30
CA SER A 50 -58.64 -20.85 21.94
C SER A 50 -58.72 -22.20 22.65
N GLY A 51 -57.77 -23.12 22.44
CA GLY A 51 -57.82 -24.44 23.05
C GLY A 51 -58.65 -25.47 22.26
N ASN A 52 -59.22 -25.09 21.11
CA ASN A 52 -60.16 -25.95 20.39
C ASN A 52 -59.44 -27.01 19.54
N VAL A 53 -59.29 -28.21 20.11
CA VAL A 53 -58.60 -29.33 19.47
C VAL A 53 -59.32 -29.82 18.21
N ASP A 54 -60.65 -29.78 18.16
CA ASP A 54 -61.42 -30.28 17.01
C ASP A 54 -61.24 -29.40 15.77
N ASP A 55 -61.28 -28.08 15.95
CA ASP A 55 -60.99 -27.12 14.88
C ASP A 55 -59.51 -27.18 14.47
N PHE A 56 -58.60 -27.31 15.44
CA PHE A 56 -57.17 -27.45 15.17
C PHE A 56 -56.86 -28.76 14.40
N MET A 57 -57.52 -29.86 14.76
CA MET A 57 -57.41 -31.17 14.09
C MET A 57 -57.99 -31.12 12.68
N ARG A 58 -59.13 -30.47 12.49
CA ARG A 58 -59.72 -30.26 11.15
C ARG A 58 -58.78 -29.47 10.25
N LEU A 59 -58.17 -28.40 10.77
CA LEU A 59 -57.20 -27.59 10.04
C LEU A 59 -55.90 -28.35 9.76
N TYR A 60 -55.44 -29.20 10.68
CA TYR A 60 -54.27 -30.07 10.49
C TYR A 60 -54.51 -31.17 9.44
N LEU A 61 -55.64 -31.87 9.50
CA LEU A 61 -56.01 -32.92 8.54
C LEU A 61 -56.16 -32.37 7.11
N SER A 62 -56.53 -31.08 6.98
CA SER A 62 -56.60 -30.44 5.68
C SER A 62 -55.21 -30.27 5.04
N GLU A 63 -54.18 -29.92 5.81
CA GLU A 63 -52.78 -29.84 5.36
C GLU A 63 -51.80 -30.04 6.55
N PRO A 64 -51.08 -31.18 6.63
CA PRO A 64 -50.15 -31.47 7.72
C PRO A 64 -48.94 -30.54 7.82
N SER A 65 -48.57 -29.86 6.72
CA SER A 65 -47.47 -28.89 6.67
C SER A 65 -47.74 -27.62 7.49
N ARG A 66 -48.98 -27.41 7.96
CA ARG A 66 -49.40 -26.23 8.72
C ARG A 66 -48.79 -26.10 10.11
N LEU A 67 -48.34 -27.21 10.72
CA LEU A 67 -47.65 -27.17 12.02
C LEU A 67 -46.31 -26.41 11.97
N ALA A 68 -45.69 -26.31 10.80
CA ALA A 68 -44.43 -25.59 10.59
C ALA A 68 -44.62 -24.10 10.23
N VAL A 69 -45.87 -23.63 10.09
CA VAL A 69 -46.17 -22.24 9.73
C VAL A 69 -45.84 -21.31 10.89
N ARG A 70 -45.33 -20.12 10.54
CA ARG A 70 -44.88 -19.10 11.48
C ARG A 70 -45.67 -17.81 11.28
N ASP A 71 -46.03 -17.14 12.38
CA ASP A 71 -46.67 -15.83 12.35
C ASP A 71 -45.66 -14.71 11.97
N GLY A 72 -46.12 -13.45 11.90
CA GLY A 72 -45.24 -12.31 11.58
C GLY A 72 -44.11 -12.04 12.59
N ARG A 73 -44.15 -12.70 13.77
CA ARG A 73 -43.11 -12.66 14.81
C ARG A 73 -42.28 -13.95 14.83
N GLY A 74 -42.48 -14.86 13.87
CA GLY A 74 -41.77 -16.13 13.79
C GLY A 74 -42.30 -17.25 14.69
N ARG A 75 -43.43 -17.03 15.39
CA ARG A 75 -44.02 -17.96 16.36
C ARG A 75 -44.82 -19.06 15.67
N THR A 76 -44.72 -20.28 16.19
CA THR A 76 -45.49 -21.46 15.74
C THR A 76 -46.75 -21.66 16.58
N ALA A 77 -47.61 -22.61 16.19
CA ALA A 77 -48.81 -22.96 16.96
C ALA A 77 -48.46 -23.42 18.39
N ALA A 78 -47.29 -24.05 18.58
CA ALA A 78 -46.79 -24.42 19.90
C ALA A 78 -46.54 -23.20 20.80
N HIS A 79 -45.97 -22.10 20.27
CA HIS A 79 -45.76 -20.87 21.06
C HIS A 79 -47.09 -20.26 21.51
N GLN A 80 -48.11 -20.27 20.65
CA GLN A 80 -49.41 -19.69 20.96
C GLN A 80 -50.19 -20.55 21.97
N ALA A 81 -50.12 -21.87 21.84
CA ALA A 81 -50.68 -22.80 22.81
C ALA A 81 -49.98 -22.69 24.18
N SER A 82 -48.65 -22.58 24.19
CA SER A 82 -47.85 -22.32 25.39
C SER A 82 -48.15 -20.98 26.05
N ALA A 83 -48.39 -19.91 25.27
CA ALA A 83 -48.73 -18.59 25.80
C ALA A 83 -50.07 -18.56 26.56
N ARG A 84 -51.03 -19.44 26.19
CA ARG A 84 -52.37 -19.51 26.78
C ARG A 84 -52.59 -20.69 27.72
N ASN A 85 -51.55 -21.45 28.04
CA ASN A 85 -51.63 -22.63 28.90
C ASN A 85 -52.51 -23.78 28.33
N ASN A 86 -52.58 -23.90 26.99
CA ASN A 86 -53.42 -24.91 26.32
C ASN A 86 -52.66 -26.24 26.12
N THR A 87 -52.60 -27.07 27.17
CA THR A 87 -51.91 -28.38 27.14
C THR A 87 -52.49 -29.35 26.11
N ASN A 88 -53.81 -29.36 25.90
CA ASN A 88 -54.48 -30.24 24.95
C ASN A 88 -53.94 -30.09 23.51
N ILE A 89 -53.62 -28.86 23.10
CA ILE A 89 -53.04 -28.60 21.78
C ILE A 89 -51.56 -28.97 21.75
N LEU A 90 -50.80 -28.75 22.84
CA LEU A 90 -49.41 -29.19 22.93
C LEU A 90 -49.30 -30.72 22.86
N HIS A 91 -50.21 -31.44 23.52
CA HIS A 91 -50.37 -32.90 23.38
C HIS A 91 -50.61 -33.32 21.94
N PHE A 92 -51.53 -32.63 21.26
CA PHE A 92 -51.81 -32.89 19.85
C PHE A 92 -50.56 -32.65 18.99
N ILE A 93 -49.88 -31.51 19.14
CA ILE A 93 -48.67 -31.16 18.38
C ILE A 93 -47.57 -32.21 18.59
N ASN A 94 -47.35 -32.67 19.83
CA ASN A 94 -46.32 -33.67 20.13
C ASN A 94 -46.63 -35.05 19.52
N ASN A 95 -47.88 -35.50 19.64
CA ASN A 95 -48.33 -36.78 19.07
C ASN A 95 -48.16 -36.86 17.54
N TYR A 96 -48.21 -35.70 16.86
CA TYR A 96 -48.02 -35.58 15.42
C TYR A 96 -46.62 -35.07 15.03
N ALA A 97 -45.61 -35.26 15.90
CA ALA A 97 -44.20 -34.95 15.65
C ALA A 97 -43.90 -33.46 15.33
N GLY A 98 -44.66 -32.54 15.91
CA GLY A 98 -44.39 -31.10 15.83
C GLY A 98 -43.20 -30.66 16.69
N ASP A 99 -42.47 -29.65 16.23
CA ASP A 99 -41.27 -29.13 16.91
C ASP A 99 -41.63 -28.25 18.12
N LEU A 100 -41.44 -28.77 19.32
CA LEU A 100 -41.62 -28.07 20.60
C LEU A 100 -40.42 -27.19 21.01
N ASN A 101 -39.31 -27.24 20.24
CA ASN A 101 -38.11 -26.42 20.44
C ASN A 101 -37.97 -25.30 19.38
N ALA A 102 -39.00 -25.10 18.55
CA ALA A 102 -38.97 -24.07 17.52
C ALA A 102 -38.65 -22.69 18.13
N LYS A 103 -37.78 -21.90 17.51
CA LYS A 103 -37.45 -20.54 17.99
C LYS A 103 -38.22 -19.49 17.23
N ASP A 104 -38.80 -18.50 17.91
CA ASP A 104 -39.38 -17.31 17.28
C ASP A 104 -38.30 -16.32 16.79
N ASN A 105 -38.71 -15.16 16.25
CA ASN A 105 -37.75 -14.15 15.76
C ASN A 105 -36.90 -13.52 16.87
N ALA A 106 -37.29 -13.64 18.15
CA ALA A 106 -36.51 -13.18 19.30
C ALA A 106 -35.66 -14.33 19.91
N GLY A 107 -35.66 -15.50 19.26
CA GLY A 107 -34.93 -16.69 19.72
C GLY A 107 -35.62 -17.43 20.88
N ASN A 108 -36.84 -17.04 21.27
CA ASN A 108 -37.59 -17.69 22.35
C ASN A 108 -38.16 -19.03 21.86
N THR A 109 -38.12 -20.05 22.71
CA THR A 109 -38.81 -21.32 22.50
C THR A 109 -40.23 -21.28 23.09
N PRO A 110 -41.12 -22.25 22.80
CA PRO A 110 -42.41 -22.38 23.46
C PRO A 110 -42.30 -22.39 25.00
N LEU A 111 -41.22 -22.95 25.54
CA LEU A 111 -40.92 -22.92 26.97
C LEU A 111 -40.62 -21.49 27.48
N HIS A 112 -39.88 -20.67 26.74
CA HIS A 112 -39.65 -19.25 27.11
C HIS A 112 -40.97 -18.47 27.14
N VAL A 113 -41.83 -18.68 26.14
CA VAL A 113 -43.14 -18.01 26.06
C VAL A 113 -44.09 -18.49 27.16
N ALA A 114 -44.03 -19.77 27.53
CA ALA A 114 -44.78 -20.29 28.66
C ALA A 114 -44.33 -19.67 30.00
N VAL A 115 -43.01 -19.48 30.18
CA VAL A 115 -42.44 -18.80 31.35
C VAL A 115 -42.86 -17.33 31.42
N GLU A 116 -42.79 -16.61 30.30
CA GLU A 116 -43.19 -15.20 30.21
C GLU A 116 -44.65 -14.98 30.65
N ASN A 117 -45.54 -15.90 30.27
CA ASN A 117 -46.98 -15.84 30.55
C ASN A 117 -47.41 -16.62 31.82
N GLU A 118 -46.48 -17.22 32.56
CA GLU A 118 -46.77 -18.01 33.78
C GLU A 118 -47.74 -19.19 33.55
N ALA A 119 -47.63 -19.83 32.39
CA ALA A 119 -48.47 -20.96 31.99
C ALA A 119 -47.96 -22.28 32.62
N LEU A 120 -48.30 -22.52 33.90
CA LEU A 120 -47.74 -23.61 34.71
C LEU A 120 -47.98 -25.01 34.14
N ASP A 121 -49.19 -25.31 33.66
CA ASP A 121 -49.54 -26.64 33.15
C ASP A 121 -48.83 -26.93 31.82
N ALA A 122 -48.71 -25.91 30.96
CA ALA A 122 -47.93 -25.98 29.73
C ALA A 122 -46.42 -26.16 30.02
N ILE A 123 -45.90 -25.48 31.04
CA ILE A 123 -44.49 -25.65 31.47
C ILE A 123 -44.26 -27.08 31.97
N GLU A 124 -45.12 -27.59 32.86
CA GLU A 124 -44.99 -28.94 33.41
C GLU A 124 -45.08 -30.00 32.29
N TYR A 125 -46.02 -29.83 31.36
CA TYR A 125 -46.12 -30.70 30.19
C TYR A 125 -44.86 -30.66 29.31
N LEU A 126 -44.36 -29.47 28.95
CA LEU A 126 -43.16 -29.33 28.12
C LEU A 126 -41.91 -29.93 28.79
N LEU A 127 -41.77 -29.83 30.12
CA LEU A 127 -40.66 -30.43 30.86
C LEU A 127 -40.74 -31.96 30.90
N GLN A 128 -41.94 -32.54 30.95
CA GLN A 128 -42.14 -34.00 30.86
C GLN A 128 -41.74 -34.57 29.49
N GLN A 129 -41.81 -33.77 28.42
CA GLN A 129 -41.45 -34.19 27.05
C GLN A 129 -39.97 -33.97 26.68
N HIS A 130 -39.09 -33.69 27.66
CA HIS A 130 -37.63 -33.48 27.45
C HIS A 130 -37.27 -32.36 26.46
N VAL A 131 -38.00 -31.25 26.49
CA VAL A 131 -37.70 -30.02 25.73
C VAL A 131 -36.34 -29.43 26.13
N GLU A 132 -35.62 -28.78 25.20
CA GLU A 132 -34.32 -28.19 25.47
C GLU A 132 -34.44 -26.96 26.39
N THR A 133 -33.96 -27.08 27.62
CA THR A 133 -33.99 -26.03 28.66
C THR A 133 -32.79 -25.08 28.62
N SER A 134 -31.74 -25.42 27.88
CA SER A 134 -30.48 -24.67 27.81
C SER A 134 -30.41 -23.67 26.66
N VAL A 135 -31.48 -23.56 25.87
CA VAL A 135 -31.53 -22.64 24.72
C VAL A 135 -31.51 -21.19 25.23
N LEU A 136 -30.62 -20.39 24.64
CA LEU A 136 -30.57 -18.94 24.88
C LEU A 136 -31.33 -18.18 23.78
N ASN A 137 -32.15 -17.22 24.18
CA ASN A 137 -32.80 -16.27 23.28
C ASN A 137 -31.83 -15.16 22.81
N GLU A 138 -32.30 -14.18 22.03
CA GLU A 138 -31.45 -13.08 21.52
C GLU A 138 -30.86 -12.19 22.64
N LYS A 139 -31.49 -12.14 23.82
CA LYS A 139 -30.94 -11.46 25.02
C LYS A 139 -29.91 -12.34 25.76
N CYS A 140 -29.53 -13.48 25.20
CA CYS A 140 -28.70 -14.50 25.85
C CYS A 140 -29.32 -15.01 27.17
N GLN A 141 -30.64 -15.13 27.24
CA GLN A 141 -31.33 -15.65 28.43
C GLN A 141 -31.90 -17.04 28.18
N ALA A 142 -31.76 -17.91 29.17
CA ALA A 142 -32.42 -19.21 29.21
C ALA A 142 -33.78 -19.06 29.93
N PRO A 143 -34.68 -20.06 29.86
CA PRO A 143 -35.98 -20.00 30.53
C PRO A 143 -35.87 -19.70 32.04
N ILE A 144 -34.83 -20.24 32.71
CA ILE A 144 -34.56 -19.96 34.13
C ILE A 144 -34.06 -18.53 34.40
N HIS A 145 -33.30 -17.95 33.47
CA HIS A 145 -32.87 -16.54 33.54
C HIS A 145 -34.06 -15.59 33.38
N MET A 146 -34.95 -15.90 32.43
CA MET A 146 -36.16 -15.13 32.19
C MET A 146 -37.16 -15.23 33.37
N ALA A 147 -37.33 -16.42 33.95
CA ALA A 147 -38.18 -16.60 35.13
C ALA A 147 -37.70 -15.77 36.33
N THR A 148 -36.37 -15.66 36.50
CA THR A 148 -35.76 -14.89 37.60
C THR A 148 -35.80 -13.40 37.37
N GLU A 149 -35.53 -12.92 36.15
CA GLU A 149 -35.69 -11.51 35.76
C GLU A 149 -37.13 -11.02 35.93
N LEU A 150 -38.12 -11.85 35.58
CA LEU A 150 -39.55 -11.50 35.65
C LEU A 150 -40.21 -11.76 37.03
N ASN A 151 -39.42 -12.19 38.03
CA ASN A 151 -39.91 -12.54 39.38
C ASN A 151 -41.00 -13.63 39.42
N LYS A 152 -40.92 -14.63 38.53
CA LYS A 152 -41.90 -15.72 38.43
C LYS A 152 -41.60 -16.85 39.43
N VAL A 153 -41.93 -16.61 40.69
CA VAL A 153 -41.68 -17.53 41.82
C VAL A 153 -42.37 -18.90 41.63
N SER A 154 -43.62 -18.91 41.19
CA SER A 154 -44.43 -20.10 40.88
C SER A 154 -43.76 -21.01 39.84
N VAL A 155 -43.22 -20.41 38.77
CA VAL A 155 -42.48 -21.10 37.71
C VAL A 155 -41.20 -21.72 38.25
N LEU A 156 -40.44 -21.00 39.09
CA LEU A 156 -39.22 -21.55 39.71
C LEU A 156 -39.52 -22.72 40.65
N GLN A 157 -40.66 -22.73 41.34
CA GLN A 157 -41.11 -23.88 42.14
C GLN A 157 -41.41 -25.10 41.26
N VAL A 158 -42.01 -24.90 40.09
CA VAL A 158 -42.19 -25.98 39.10
C VAL A 158 -40.83 -26.46 38.58
N PHE A 159 -39.91 -25.55 38.26
CA PHE A 159 -38.55 -25.92 37.83
C PHE A 159 -37.79 -26.69 38.91
N ALA A 160 -37.98 -26.38 40.20
CA ALA A 160 -37.38 -27.11 41.31
C ALA A 160 -37.80 -28.59 41.35
N LYS A 161 -39.04 -28.92 40.98
CA LYS A 161 -39.49 -30.32 40.86
C LYS A 161 -38.73 -31.09 39.77
N TYR A 162 -38.26 -30.39 38.73
CA TYR A 162 -37.56 -30.95 37.57
C TYR A 162 -36.07 -30.56 37.53
N LYS A 163 -35.43 -30.43 38.70
CA LYS A 163 -34.06 -29.92 38.86
C LYS A 163 -33.02 -30.57 37.94
N SER A 164 -33.11 -31.88 37.68
CA SER A 164 -32.14 -32.60 36.82
C SER A 164 -32.11 -32.12 35.37
N LEU A 165 -33.16 -31.42 34.91
CA LEU A 165 -33.27 -30.90 33.55
C LEU A 165 -32.66 -29.52 33.38
N PHE A 166 -32.34 -28.80 34.46
CA PHE A 166 -31.83 -27.42 34.39
C PHE A 166 -30.37 -27.32 34.78
N ASN A 167 -29.57 -26.67 33.94
CA ASN A 167 -28.26 -26.18 34.35
C ASN A 167 -28.41 -24.77 34.94
N VAL A 168 -28.61 -24.70 36.25
CA VAL A 168 -28.83 -23.44 36.99
C VAL A 168 -27.61 -22.50 36.94
N ASN A 169 -26.43 -23.08 36.75
CA ASN A 169 -25.16 -22.36 36.64
C ASN A 169 -24.80 -21.99 35.19
N GLN A 170 -25.71 -22.20 34.24
CA GLN A 170 -25.53 -21.72 32.87
C GLN A 170 -25.39 -20.19 32.87
N GLY A 171 -24.39 -19.68 32.17
CA GLY A 171 -24.22 -18.24 31.99
C GLY A 171 -25.16 -17.71 30.89
N GLY A 172 -25.89 -16.65 31.21
CA GLY A 172 -26.65 -15.86 30.24
C GLY A 172 -25.82 -14.68 29.70
N GLU A 173 -26.44 -13.49 29.62
CA GLU A 173 -25.77 -12.25 29.25
C GLU A 173 -24.55 -11.97 30.14
N HIS A 174 -23.38 -11.71 29.54
CA HIS A 174 -22.10 -11.54 30.26
C HIS A 174 -21.72 -12.71 31.19
N GLY A 175 -22.23 -13.92 30.94
CA GLY A 175 -21.98 -15.08 31.79
C GLY A 175 -22.68 -15.01 33.16
N ARG A 176 -23.65 -14.11 33.33
CA ARG A 176 -24.46 -13.99 34.55
C ARG A 176 -25.38 -15.19 34.68
N THR A 177 -25.33 -15.85 35.84
CA THR A 177 -26.26 -16.95 36.18
C THR A 177 -27.61 -16.41 36.63
N ALA A 178 -28.61 -17.28 36.73
CA ALA A 178 -29.94 -16.96 37.26
C ALA A 178 -29.87 -16.29 38.66
N LEU A 179 -28.87 -16.65 39.46
CA LEU A 179 -28.63 -16.05 40.77
C LEU A 179 -28.12 -14.60 40.69
N HIS A 180 -27.35 -14.26 39.67
CA HIS A 180 -26.94 -12.86 39.42
C HIS A 180 -28.14 -12.01 39.01
N PHE A 181 -29.06 -12.54 38.19
CA PHE A 181 -30.29 -11.81 37.84
C PHE A 181 -31.18 -11.56 39.06
N ALA A 182 -31.31 -12.55 39.95
CA ALA A 182 -32.01 -12.36 41.23
C ALA A 182 -31.34 -11.27 42.09
N ALA A 183 -30.00 -11.24 42.12
CA ALA A 183 -29.21 -10.22 42.81
C ALA A 183 -29.31 -8.82 42.18
N ILE A 184 -29.41 -8.69 40.86
CA ILE A 184 -29.54 -7.39 40.17
C ILE A 184 -30.89 -6.73 40.44
N HIS A 185 -31.97 -7.54 40.52
CA HIS A 185 -33.34 -7.04 40.64
C HIS A 185 -33.91 -7.07 42.07
N ASP A 186 -33.10 -7.45 43.07
CA ASP A 186 -33.53 -7.61 44.47
C ASP A 186 -34.71 -8.59 44.66
N HIS A 187 -34.68 -9.72 43.93
CA HIS A 187 -35.69 -10.78 44.02
C HIS A 187 -35.29 -11.84 45.04
N ASP A 188 -35.56 -11.56 46.32
CA ASP A 188 -35.17 -12.37 47.47
C ASP A 188 -35.78 -13.77 47.48
N LEU A 189 -37.07 -13.91 47.12
CA LEU A 189 -37.74 -15.21 47.05
C LEU A 189 -37.19 -16.09 45.92
N CYS A 190 -36.89 -15.51 44.76
CA CYS A 190 -36.23 -16.21 43.67
C CYS A 190 -34.81 -16.65 44.07
N ALA A 191 -34.03 -15.76 44.69
CA ALA A 191 -32.69 -16.08 45.19
C ALA A 191 -32.73 -17.23 46.20
N LYS A 192 -33.72 -17.23 47.11
CA LYS A 192 -33.91 -18.30 48.09
C LYS A 192 -34.17 -19.65 47.42
N ILE A 193 -35.15 -19.73 46.52
CA ILE A 193 -35.50 -20.97 45.80
C ILE A 193 -34.33 -21.48 44.96
N LEU A 194 -33.62 -20.58 44.25
CA LEU A 194 -32.46 -20.95 43.45
C LEU A 194 -31.37 -21.62 44.28
N ILE A 195 -31.11 -21.11 45.48
CA ILE A 195 -30.06 -21.60 46.36
C ILE A 195 -30.50 -22.83 47.16
N THR A 196 -31.72 -22.87 47.70
CA THR A 196 -32.20 -23.96 48.56
C THR A 196 -32.67 -25.18 47.78
N ASP A 197 -33.43 -24.95 46.70
CA ASP A 197 -34.19 -26.02 46.04
C ASP A 197 -33.49 -26.45 44.74
N LEU A 198 -32.86 -25.51 44.04
CA LEU A 198 -32.20 -25.72 42.75
C LEU A 198 -30.66 -25.87 42.84
N ASP A 199 -30.06 -25.77 44.04
CA ASP A 199 -28.61 -25.86 44.29
C ASP A 199 -27.73 -24.92 43.42
N ALA A 200 -28.15 -23.66 43.25
CA ALA A 200 -27.35 -22.66 42.54
C ALA A 200 -26.00 -22.40 43.25
N GLU A 201 -24.91 -22.34 42.48
CA GLU A 201 -23.58 -22.00 43.01
C GLU A 201 -23.46 -20.49 43.26
N TRP A 202 -23.51 -20.08 44.53
CA TRP A 202 -23.33 -18.68 44.94
C TRP A 202 -21.91 -18.14 44.76
N LYS A 203 -20.91 -19.00 44.54
CA LYS A 203 -19.51 -18.65 44.25
C LYS A 203 -19.15 -18.74 42.77
N LYS A 204 -20.13 -18.85 41.87
CA LYS A 204 -19.86 -18.78 40.43
C LYS A 204 -19.71 -17.31 40.02
N PRO A 205 -18.55 -16.85 39.51
CA PRO A 205 -18.43 -15.49 39.01
C PRO A 205 -19.04 -15.36 37.61
N CYS A 206 -19.54 -14.17 37.28
CA CYS A 206 -19.85 -13.79 35.90
C CYS A 206 -18.56 -13.55 35.08
N ASN A 207 -18.67 -13.23 33.79
CA ASN A 207 -17.48 -12.98 32.94
C ASN A 207 -16.63 -11.79 33.41
N ASN A 208 -17.23 -10.86 34.16
CA ASN A 208 -16.53 -9.71 34.74
C ASN A 208 -15.85 -10.06 36.08
N GLY A 209 -16.02 -11.29 36.58
CA GLY A 209 -15.43 -11.73 37.83
C GLY A 209 -16.21 -11.38 39.10
N TYR A 210 -17.35 -10.69 38.99
CA TYR A 210 -18.24 -10.41 40.13
C TYR A 210 -18.99 -11.67 40.55
N TYR A 211 -19.08 -11.89 41.86
CA TYR A 211 -19.98 -12.88 42.45
C TYR A 211 -21.39 -12.30 42.63
N PRO A 212 -22.43 -13.15 42.77
CA PRO A 212 -23.79 -12.70 43.03
C PRO A 212 -23.92 -11.72 44.21
N ILE A 213 -23.13 -11.89 45.27
CA ILE A 213 -23.14 -10.99 46.43
C ILE A 213 -22.56 -9.60 46.10
N HIS A 214 -21.54 -9.50 45.24
CA HIS A 214 -20.99 -8.22 44.76
C HIS A 214 -21.98 -7.52 43.84
N GLU A 215 -22.65 -8.27 42.96
CA GLU A 215 -23.68 -7.73 42.07
C GLU A 215 -24.90 -7.23 42.87
N ALA A 216 -25.29 -7.95 43.93
CA ALA A 216 -26.33 -7.53 44.86
C ALA A 216 -25.95 -6.24 45.61
N ALA A 217 -24.71 -6.16 46.09
CA ALA A 217 -24.19 -4.96 46.75
C ALA A 217 -24.17 -3.75 45.80
N LYS A 218 -23.73 -3.94 44.55
CA LYS A 218 -23.68 -2.89 43.53
C LYS A 218 -25.05 -2.32 43.15
N ASN A 219 -26.08 -3.16 43.11
CA ASN A 219 -27.45 -2.77 42.74
C ASN A 219 -28.35 -2.50 43.94
N ALA A 220 -27.77 -2.44 45.16
CA ALA A 220 -28.47 -2.14 46.40
C ALA A 220 -29.57 -3.12 46.81
N SER A 221 -29.40 -4.38 46.43
CA SER A 221 -30.34 -5.45 46.66
C SER A 221 -30.20 -6.01 48.08
N SER A 222 -30.51 -5.16 49.07
CA SER A 222 -30.34 -5.46 50.50
C SER A 222 -31.07 -6.73 50.95
N ARG A 223 -32.23 -7.06 50.37
CA ARG A 223 -32.98 -8.26 50.74
C ARG A 223 -32.29 -9.52 50.24
N THR A 224 -31.78 -9.48 49.01
CA THR A 224 -31.03 -10.63 48.46
C THR A 224 -29.69 -10.86 49.17
N ILE A 225 -28.99 -9.79 49.58
CA ILE A 225 -27.76 -9.90 50.39
C ILE A 225 -28.08 -10.62 51.70
N GLU A 226 -29.15 -10.23 52.39
CA GLU A 226 -29.56 -10.88 53.64
C GLU A 226 -29.91 -12.36 53.42
N VAL A 227 -30.56 -12.72 52.31
CA VAL A 227 -30.82 -14.12 51.95
C VAL A 227 -29.51 -14.91 51.76
N PHE A 228 -28.50 -14.33 51.08
CA PHE A 228 -27.20 -14.97 50.91
C PHE A 228 -26.49 -15.18 52.25
N LEU A 229 -26.53 -14.17 53.13
CA LEU A 229 -25.92 -14.25 54.46
C LEU A 229 -26.62 -15.28 55.35
N GLN A 230 -27.96 -15.26 55.44
CA GLN A 230 -28.73 -16.21 56.24
C GLN A 230 -28.51 -17.66 55.78
N TRP A 231 -28.44 -17.87 54.47
CA TRP A 231 -28.15 -19.19 53.92
C TRP A 231 -26.74 -19.67 54.28
N GLY A 232 -25.73 -18.79 54.21
CA GLY A 232 -24.36 -19.14 54.57
C GLY A 232 -24.21 -19.48 56.05
N GLU A 233 -24.92 -18.77 56.93
CA GLU A 233 -24.97 -19.07 58.38
C GLU A 233 -25.52 -20.47 58.65
N GLN A 234 -26.57 -20.88 57.94
CA GLN A 234 -27.15 -22.22 58.07
C GLN A 234 -26.17 -23.35 57.68
N ARG A 235 -25.18 -23.06 56.82
CA ARG A 235 -24.15 -24.00 56.38
C ARG A 235 -22.81 -23.84 57.12
N GLY A 236 -22.77 -23.04 58.19
CA GLY A 236 -21.60 -22.89 59.06
C GLY A 236 -20.55 -21.88 58.56
N CYS A 237 -20.84 -21.07 57.55
CA CYS A 237 -19.99 -19.93 57.16
C CYS A 237 -20.36 -18.69 58.00
N THR A 238 -19.36 -17.95 58.51
CA THR A 238 -19.64 -16.70 59.23
C THR A 238 -19.98 -15.57 58.26
N ARG A 239 -20.82 -14.60 58.68
CA ARG A 239 -21.14 -13.40 57.87
C ARG A 239 -19.89 -12.67 57.39
N GLU A 240 -18.90 -12.57 58.25
CA GLU A 240 -17.61 -11.92 57.96
C GLU A 240 -16.87 -12.58 56.80
N GLN A 241 -16.82 -13.93 56.76
CA GLN A 241 -16.15 -14.68 55.69
C GLN A 241 -16.81 -14.49 54.32
N MET A 242 -18.13 -14.29 54.29
CA MET A 242 -18.87 -14.04 53.06
C MET A 242 -18.68 -12.61 52.54
N ILE A 243 -18.57 -11.65 53.45
CA ILE A 243 -18.39 -10.24 53.11
C ILE A 243 -16.92 -9.87 52.91
N SER A 244 -15.99 -10.74 53.28
CA SER A 244 -14.56 -10.60 52.95
C SER A 244 -14.18 -11.25 51.62
N LEU A 245 -15.14 -11.61 50.77
CA LEU A 245 -14.85 -12.20 49.46
C LEU A 245 -14.34 -11.14 48.48
N TYR A 246 -13.22 -11.44 47.86
CA TYR A 246 -12.63 -10.62 46.80
C TYR A 246 -13.14 -11.08 45.45
N ASP A 247 -13.71 -10.17 44.68
CA ASP A 247 -13.94 -10.40 43.25
C ASP A 247 -12.62 -10.37 42.46
N ASN A 248 -12.70 -10.47 41.13
CA ASN A 248 -11.52 -10.44 40.27
C ASN A 248 -10.79 -9.08 40.22
N GLU A 249 -11.44 -7.99 40.65
CA GLU A 249 -10.86 -6.64 40.79
C GLU A 249 -10.34 -6.39 42.22
N GLY A 250 -10.48 -7.38 43.12
CA GLY A 250 -10.11 -7.26 44.51
C GLY A 250 -11.11 -6.42 45.31
N ASN A 251 -12.32 -6.18 44.81
CA ASN A 251 -13.37 -5.56 45.59
C ASN A 251 -13.95 -6.54 46.61
N VAL A 252 -14.17 -6.06 47.82
CA VAL A 252 -15.14 -6.66 48.74
C VAL A 252 -16.54 -6.10 48.44
N PRO A 253 -17.65 -6.79 48.79
CA PRO A 253 -19.01 -6.29 48.58
C PRO A 253 -19.24 -4.87 49.10
N LEU A 254 -18.52 -4.43 50.15
CA LEU A 254 -18.59 -3.03 50.62
C LEU A 254 -18.09 -2.02 49.57
N HIS A 255 -17.05 -2.32 48.79
CA HIS A 255 -16.60 -1.45 47.69
C HIS A 255 -17.69 -1.34 46.62
N SER A 256 -18.32 -2.47 46.27
CA SER A 256 -19.43 -2.52 45.31
C SER A 256 -20.66 -1.75 45.81
N ALA A 257 -21.00 -1.85 47.11
CA ALA A 257 -22.09 -1.09 47.73
C ALA A 257 -21.84 0.41 47.72
N VAL A 258 -20.60 0.84 48.03
CA VAL A 258 -20.22 2.25 47.95
C VAL A 258 -20.28 2.74 46.51
N HIS A 259 -19.78 1.96 45.54
CA HIS A 259 -19.90 2.31 44.12
C HIS A 259 -21.38 2.43 43.68
N GLY A 260 -22.28 1.61 44.22
CA GLY A 260 -23.72 1.73 44.00
C GLY A 260 -24.32 3.03 44.55
N GLY A 261 -23.66 3.67 45.53
CA GLY A 261 -24.13 4.89 46.19
C GLY A 261 -25.25 4.66 47.20
N ASP A 262 -25.53 3.40 47.57
CA ASP A 262 -26.71 3.06 48.36
C ASP A 262 -26.41 2.86 49.85
N ILE A 263 -26.89 3.81 50.65
CA ILE A 263 -26.61 3.91 52.09
C ILE A 263 -27.04 2.65 52.84
N LYS A 264 -28.20 2.06 52.48
CA LYS A 264 -28.75 0.86 53.14
C LYS A 264 -27.91 -0.38 52.89
N ALA A 265 -27.39 -0.55 51.67
CA ALA A 265 -26.52 -1.66 51.34
C ALA A 265 -25.17 -1.53 52.05
N VAL A 266 -24.62 -0.32 52.09
CA VAL A 266 -23.40 -0.01 52.87
C VAL A 266 -23.61 -0.30 54.36
N GLU A 267 -24.73 0.15 54.94
CA GLU A 267 -25.07 -0.11 56.34
C GLU A 267 -25.17 -1.61 56.65
N LEU A 268 -25.82 -2.37 55.77
CA LEU A 268 -25.95 -3.83 55.91
C LEU A 268 -24.59 -4.53 55.84
N CYS A 269 -23.73 -4.13 54.91
CA CYS A 269 -22.36 -4.67 54.80
C CYS A 269 -21.53 -4.37 56.06
N LEU A 270 -21.61 -3.15 56.60
CA LEU A 270 -20.89 -2.75 57.81
C LEU A 270 -21.39 -3.51 59.05
N ARG A 271 -22.71 -3.62 59.23
CA ARG A 271 -23.32 -4.40 60.33
C ARG A 271 -22.92 -5.87 60.28
N SER A 272 -22.68 -6.38 59.08
CA SER A 272 -22.31 -7.78 58.84
C SER A 272 -20.80 -8.03 58.86
N GLY A 273 -20.00 -7.05 59.28
CA GLY A 273 -18.57 -7.20 59.57
C GLY A 273 -17.61 -6.74 58.48
N ALA A 274 -18.07 -6.02 57.44
CA ALA A 274 -17.18 -5.39 56.47
C ALA A 274 -16.27 -4.35 57.13
N LYS A 275 -14.99 -4.34 56.78
CA LYS A 275 -14.00 -3.37 57.30
C LYS A 275 -13.79 -2.23 56.31
N ILE A 276 -13.88 -0.97 56.78
CA ILE A 276 -13.66 0.22 55.96
C ILE A 276 -12.19 0.40 55.55
N SER A 277 -11.25 -0.26 56.24
CA SER A 277 -9.83 -0.21 55.89
C SER A 277 -9.38 -1.24 54.86
N THR A 278 -10.30 -2.08 54.36
CA THR A 278 -9.97 -3.08 53.33
C THR A 278 -9.57 -2.40 52.03
N GLN A 279 -8.55 -2.93 51.38
CA GLN A 279 -7.98 -2.37 50.16
C GLN A 279 -8.25 -3.32 49.00
N GLN A 280 -8.72 -2.78 47.87
CA GLN A 280 -8.80 -3.54 46.62
C GLN A 280 -7.43 -3.68 45.94
N HIS A 281 -7.37 -4.25 44.72
CA HIS A 281 -6.10 -4.40 44.00
C HIS A 281 -5.37 -3.07 43.75
N ASP A 282 -6.13 -1.98 43.55
CA ASP A 282 -5.59 -0.62 43.42
C ASP A 282 -5.21 0.03 44.77
N LEU A 283 -5.19 -0.75 45.85
CA LEU A 283 -4.92 -0.30 47.22
C LEU A 283 -5.90 0.77 47.75
N SER A 284 -6.92 1.15 47.00
CA SER A 284 -7.93 2.10 47.44
C SER A 284 -8.89 1.43 48.43
N THR A 285 -9.33 2.19 49.42
CA THR A 285 -10.37 1.74 50.37
C THR A 285 -11.76 2.15 49.91
N PRO A 286 -12.86 1.60 50.48
CA PRO A 286 -14.22 2.08 50.21
C PRO A 286 -14.38 3.58 50.46
N VAL A 287 -13.61 4.14 51.41
CA VAL A 287 -13.59 5.58 51.69
C VAL A 287 -13.03 6.39 50.52
N HIS A 288 -11.98 5.88 49.83
CA HIS A 288 -11.45 6.53 48.62
C HIS A 288 -12.52 6.62 47.53
N LEU A 289 -13.28 5.53 47.33
CA LEU A 289 -14.37 5.49 46.35
C LEU A 289 -15.51 6.46 46.71
N ALA A 290 -15.93 6.49 47.98
CA ALA A 290 -16.97 7.41 48.44
C ALA A 290 -16.53 8.89 48.29
N CYS A 291 -15.27 9.19 48.57
CA CYS A 291 -14.69 10.52 48.39
C CYS A 291 -14.60 10.91 46.92
N ALA A 292 -14.29 9.97 46.02
CA ALA A 292 -14.29 10.22 44.58
C ALA A 292 -15.71 10.48 44.05
N GLN A 293 -16.71 9.75 44.55
CA GLN A 293 -18.10 9.90 44.13
C GLN A 293 -18.76 11.19 44.62
N GLY A 294 -18.28 11.78 45.72
CA GLY A 294 -18.96 12.92 46.35
C GLY A 294 -20.01 12.52 47.40
N ALA A 295 -20.00 11.26 47.87
CA ALA A 295 -21.01 10.74 48.78
C ALA A 295 -20.69 11.05 50.26
N LEU A 296 -20.90 12.30 50.67
CA LEU A 296 -20.61 12.78 52.04
C LEU A 296 -21.30 11.94 53.13
N ASP A 297 -22.57 11.56 52.92
CA ASP A 297 -23.35 10.81 53.90
C ASP A 297 -22.83 9.38 54.09
N ILE A 298 -22.32 8.75 53.02
CA ILE A 298 -21.70 7.42 53.08
C ILE A 298 -20.36 7.51 53.85
N VAL A 299 -19.57 8.56 53.62
CA VAL A 299 -18.33 8.80 54.39
C VAL A 299 -18.63 9.00 55.88
N LYS A 300 -19.64 9.81 56.22
CA LYS A 300 -20.11 10.00 57.60
C LYS A 300 -20.58 8.69 58.22
N LEU A 301 -21.36 7.89 57.50
CA LEU A 301 -21.85 6.58 57.97
C LEU A 301 -20.69 5.62 58.26
N MET A 302 -19.71 5.52 57.36
CA MET A 302 -18.53 4.65 57.54
C MET A 302 -17.73 5.03 58.79
N PHE A 303 -17.44 6.32 58.99
CA PHE A 303 -16.65 6.79 60.14
C PHE A 303 -17.39 6.71 61.48
N THR A 304 -18.71 6.93 61.48
CA THR A 304 -19.54 6.82 62.70
C THR A 304 -19.70 5.37 63.14
N MET A 305 -19.88 4.44 62.19
CA MET A 305 -20.03 3.00 62.49
C MET A 305 -18.71 2.34 62.88
N GLN A 306 -17.57 2.78 62.34
CA GLN A 306 -16.24 2.17 62.58
C GLN A 306 -15.17 3.21 62.99
N PRO A 307 -15.25 3.79 64.21
CA PRO A 307 -14.30 4.83 64.65
C PRO A 307 -12.87 4.32 64.85
N LYS A 308 -12.69 3.02 65.11
CA LYS A 308 -11.37 2.41 65.33
C LYS A 308 -10.55 2.34 64.03
N GLU A 309 -11.19 2.09 62.90
CA GLU A 309 -10.53 1.98 61.58
C GLU A 309 -10.38 3.35 60.89
N LYS A 310 -11.08 4.39 61.36
CA LYS A 310 -11.08 5.75 60.80
C LYS A 310 -9.67 6.30 60.58
N HIS A 311 -8.82 6.27 61.60
CA HIS A 311 -7.46 6.82 61.54
C HIS A 311 -6.60 6.10 60.49
N ALA A 312 -6.70 4.77 60.42
CA ALA A 312 -5.99 3.97 59.43
C ALA A 312 -6.44 4.32 57.99
N CYS A 313 -7.72 4.62 57.80
CA CYS A 313 -8.28 5.00 56.49
C CYS A 313 -7.89 6.40 56.04
N LEU A 314 -7.76 7.35 56.96
CA LEU A 314 -7.35 8.73 56.62
C LEU A 314 -5.90 8.79 56.13
N THR A 315 -5.05 7.87 56.61
CA THR A 315 -3.64 7.75 56.21
C THR A 315 -3.39 6.73 55.10
N SER A 316 -4.38 5.88 54.78
CA SER A 316 -4.19 4.86 53.76
C SER A 316 -4.05 5.50 52.39
N CYS A 317 -3.25 4.85 51.56
CA CYS A 317 -2.85 5.35 50.26
C CYS A 317 -3.17 4.29 49.19
N ASP A 318 -3.62 4.75 48.03
CA ASP A 318 -3.77 3.91 46.84
C ASP A 318 -2.42 3.66 46.13
N VAL A 319 -2.44 3.01 44.95
CA VAL A 319 -1.22 2.79 44.12
C VAL A 319 -0.50 4.10 43.74
N GLN A 320 -1.23 5.21 43.58
CA GLN A 320 -0.67 6.51 43.26
C GLN A 320 -0.26 7.31 44.51
N LYS A 321 -0.27 6.67 45.68
CA LYS A 321 -0.04 7.31 46.99
C LYS A 321 -1.06 8.42 47.30
N MET A 322 -2.25 8.37 46.70
CA MET A 322 -3.32 9.30 46.99
C MET A 322 -4.07 8.83 48.23
N THR A 323 -4.34 9.79 49.10
CA THR A 323 -5.19 9.64 50.29
C THR A 323 -6.65 10.00 49.94
N PRO A 324 -7.64 9.73 50.81
CA PRO A 324 -9.03 10.05 50.51
C PRO A 324 -9.29 11.53 50.19
N ILE A 325 -8.52 12.45 50.82
CA ILE A 325 -8.59 13.89 50.53
C ILE A 325 -8.07 14.24 49.12
N HIS A 326 -7.09 13.50 48.59
CA HIS A 326 -6.66 13.66 47.19
C HIS A 326 -7.79 13.27 46.23
N CYS A 327 -8.51 12.18 46.49
CA CYS A 327 -9.65 11.79 45.67
C CYS A 327 -10.77 12.84 45.72
N ALA A 328 -11.11 13.35 46.90
CA ALA A 328 -12.12 14.42 47.04
C ALA A 328 -11.68 15.71 46.32
N ALA A 329 -10.41 16.08 46.42
CA ALA A 329 -9.84 17.25 45.74
C ALA A 329 -9.77 17.07 44.21
N MET A 330 -9.50 15.85 43.73
CA MET A 330 -9.42 15.53 42.29
C MET A 330 -10.75 15.77 41.57
N PHE A 331 -11.88 15.49 42.23
CA PHE A 331 -13.23 15.57 41.67
C PHE A 331 -14.03 16.81 42.13
N ASP A 332 -13.36 17.80 42.73
CA ASP A 332 -13.95 19.06 43.20
C ASP A 332 -15.07 18.94 44.25
N HIS A 333 -14.88 18.11 45.28
CA HIS A 333 -15.83 17.94 46.40
C HIS A 333 -15.44 18.74 47.66
N PRO A 334 -15.73 20.05 47.75
CA PRO A 334 -15.26 20.91 48.84
C PRO A 334 -15.83 20.52 50.22
N GLU A 335 -17.05 20.01 50.26
CA GLU A 335 -17.72 19.62 51.50
C GLU A 335 -17.07 18.40 52.15
N ILE A 336 -16.68 17.42 51.33
CA ILE A 336 -15.95 16.23 51.79
C ILE A 336 -14.55 16.64 52.26
N VAL A 337 -13.85 17.50 51.51
CA VAL A 337 -12.54 18.02 51.92
C VAL A 337 -12.63 18.70 53.28
N ASN A 338 -13.62 19.58 53.49
CA ASN A 338 -13.84 20.24 54.77
C ASN A 338 -14.14 19.25 55.90
N TYR A 339 -14.99 18.25 55.63
CA TYR A 339 -15.31 17.21 56.61
C TYR A 339 -14.09 16.35 56.97
N LEU A 340 -13.31 15.89 55.98
CA LEU A 340 -12.11 15.07 56.21
C LEU A 340 -11.05 15.81 57.02
N ILE A 341 -10.83 17.10 56.76
CA ILE A 341 -9.89 17.93 57.54
C ILE A 341 -10.38 18.08 58.99
N ASN A 342 -11.68 18.33 59.20
CA ASN A 342 -12.27 18.39 60.55
C ASN A 342 -12.15 17.06 61.31
N GLU A 343 -12.19 15.93 60.60
CA GLU A 343 -12.01 14.58 61.17
C GLU A 343 -10.53 14.20 61.41
N GLY A 344 -9.59 15.09 61.11
CA GLY A 344 -8.16 14.93 61.38
C GLY A 344 -7.30 14.48 60.20
N SER A 345 -7.76 14.64 58.96
CA SER A 345 -6.96 14.39 57.76
C SER A 345 -5.87 15.45 57.58
N ASP A 346 -4.67 15.04 57.19
CA ASP A 346 -3.60 15.97 56.79
C ASP A 346 -4.03 16.75 55.54
N ILE A 347 -3.79 18.07 55.56
CA ILE A 347 -4.14 18.98 54.46
C ILE A 347 -3.09 18.97 53.33
N ASN A 348 -1.85 18.59 53.64
CA ASN A 348 -0.72 18.60 52.70
C ASN A 348 -0.07 17.21 52.42
N PRO A 349 -0.81 16.09 52.33
CA PRO A 349 -0.22 14.82 51.93
C PRO A 349 0.29 14.91 50.48
N LEU A 350 1.29 14.10 50.12
CA LEU A 350 1.88 14.13 48.79
C LEU A 350 1.63 12.83 48.05
N ASP A 351 1.07 12.93 46.83
CA ASP A 351 0.93 11.80 45.93
C ASP A 351 2.28 11.36 45.31
N LYS A 352 2.25 10.34 44.44
CA LYS A 352 3.43 9.84 43.73
C LYS A 352 4.11 10.88 42.84
N GLU A 353 3.37 11.85 42.32
CA GLU A 353 3.87 12.99 41.53
C GLU A 353 4.28 14.18 42.41
N ARG A 354 4.31 14.01 43.74
CA ARG A 354 4.54 15.06 44.75
C ARG A 354 3.53 16.19 44.69
N ARG A 355 2.30 15.94 44.24
CA ARG A 355 1.22 16.92 44.29
C ARG A 355 0.55 16.83 45.64
N SER A 356 0.31 17.99 46.25
CA SER A 356 -0.64 18.14 47.35
C SER A 356 -2.09 18.07 46.84
N PRO A 357 -3.10 17.87 47.71
CA PRO A 357 -4.50 17.97 47.32
C PRO A 357 -4.82 19.30 46.62
N LEU A 358 -4.16 20.39 47.03
CA LEU A 358 -4.28 21.71 46.40
C LEU A 358 -3.75 21.70 44.95
N LEU A 359 -2.53 21.18 44.73
CA LEU A 359 -1.94 21.06 43.40
C LEU A 359 -2.76 20.12 42.50
N LEU A 360 -3.28 19.03 43.07
CA LEU A 360 -4.10 18.08 42.34
C LEU A 360 -5.45 18.69 41.91
N ALA A 361 -6.13 19.41 42.81
CA ALA A 361 -7.35 20.15 42.50
C ALA A 361 -7.10 21.20 41.41
N ALA A 362 -6.02 21.98 41.52
CA ALA A 362 -5.63 22.93 40.48
C ALA A 362 -5.34 22.25 39.13
N SER A 363 -4.72 21.06 39.16
CA SER A 363 -4.44 20.26 37.96
C SER A 363 -5.69 19.64 37.31
N ARG A 364 -6.81 19.56 38.03
CA ARG A 364 -8.10 19.06 37.52
C ARG A 364 -9.18 20.15 37.37
N ALA A 365 -8.81 21.41 37.58
CA ALA A 365 -9.71 22.56 37.54
C ALA A 365 -10.83 22.55 38.61
N GLY A 366 -10.60 21.89 39.75
CA GLY A 366 -11.50 21.93 40.91
C GLY A 366 -11.40 23.25 41.67
N TRP A 367 -11.98 24.33 41.16
CA TRP A 367 -11.78 25.66 41.76
C TRP A 367 -12.45 25.84 43.11
N ARG A 368 -13.55 25.14 43.37
CA ARG A 368 -14.26 25.22 44.67
C ARG A 368 -13.39 24.61 45.76
N THR A 369 -12.80 23.45 45.50
CA THR A 369 -11.86 22.76 46.38
C THR A 369 -10.54 23.54 46.54
N VAL A 370 -10.01 24.14 45.48
CA VAL A 370 -8.83 25.03 45.59
C VAL A 370 -9.13 26.18 46.56
N HIS A 371 -10.27 26.86 46.44
CA HIS A 371 -10.66 27.94 47.33
C HIS A 371 -10.86 27.45 48.78
N THR A 372 -11.52 26.32 49.00
CA THR A 372 -11.71 25.79 50.35
C THR A 372 -10.40 25.34 50.99
N LEU A 373 -9.50 24.69 50.25
CA LEU A 373 -8.19 24.28 50.74
C LEU A 373 -7.33 25.49 51.15
N ILE A 374 -7.33 26.56 50.35
CA ILE A 374 -6.61 27.80 50.69
C ILE A 374 -7.22 28.43 51.96
N ARG A 375 -8.55 28.50 52.05
CA ARG A 375 -9.24 29.02 53.25
C ARG A 375 -8.94 28.20 54.51
N LEU A 376 -8.71 26.90 54.36
CA LEU A 376 -8.35 25.98 55.45
C LEU A 376 -6.84 25.97 55.76
N GLY A 377 -6.04 26.80 55.08
CA GLY A 377 -4.61 26.97 55.36
C GLY A 377 -3.68 25.98 54.63
N ALA A 378 -4.08 25.47 53.46
CA ALA A 378 -3.22 24.62 52.64
C ALA A 378 -1.94 25.35 52.18
N ASP A 379 -0.82 24.64 52.09
CA ASP A 379 0.45 25.24 51.69
C ASP A 379 0.52 25.44 50.16
N ILE A 380 0.64 26.69 49.75
CA ILE A 380 0.68 27.13 48.34
C ILE A 380 2.10 27.02 47.75
N GLN A 381 3.12 26.88 48.60
CA GLN A 381 4.53 26.80 48.18
C GLN A 381 4.95 25.41 47.71
N LEU A 382 4.12 24.40 47.96
CA LEU A 382 4.38 23.04 47.50
C LEU A 382 4.43 22.98 45.97
N LYS A 383 5.34 22.15 45.47
CA LYS A 383 5.59 21.96 44.03
C LYS A 383 5.51 20.49 43.69
N ASP A 384 5.06 20.23 42.46
CA ASP A 384 5.05 18.88 41.93
C ASP A 384 6.46 18.38 41.54
N ILE A 385 6.55 17.16 41.02
CA ILE A 385 7.80 16.56 40.54
C ILE A 385 8.52 17.37 39.46
N ASN A 386 7.78 18.18 38.69
CA ASN A 386 8.31 19.05 37.65
C ASN A 386 8.69 20.44 38.18
N SER A 387 8.68 20.63 39.50
CA SER A 387 8.85 21.93 40.17
C SER A 387 7.80 22.98 39.74
N ARG A 388 6.63 22.54 39.26
CA ARG A 388 5.52 23.44 38.93
C ARG A 388 4.79 23.84 40.21
N ASN A 389 4.49 25.13 40.31
CA ASN A 389 3.69 25.66 41.40
C ASN A 389 2.18 25.63 41.06
N VAL A 390 1.36 26.04 42.02
CA VAL A 390 -0.10 26.11 41.87
C VAL A 390 -0.48 26.97 40.66
N LEU A 391 0.17 28.11 40.43
CA LEU A 391 -0.14 29.02 39.31
C LEU A 391 0.17 28.40 37.94
N HIS A 392 1.25 27.64 37.79
CA HIS A 392 1.53 26.89 36.55
C HIS A 392 0.35 25.97 36.21
N LEU A 393 -0.16 25.23 37.20
CA LEU A 393 -1.27 24.29 37.02
C LEU A 393 -2.60 25.02 36.77
N VAL A 394 -2.85 26.13 37.48
CA VAL A 394 -4.06 26.95 37.31
C VAL A 394 -4.15 27.51 35.89
N VAL A 395 -3.03 28.05 35.39
CA VAL A 395 -2.96 28.64 34.06
C VAL A 395 -3.13 27.59 32.96
N MET A 396 -2.56 26.40 33.14
CA MET A 396 -2.65 25.32 32.15
C MET A 396 -4.09 24.84 31.88
N ASN A 397 -4.98 24.99 32.86
CA ASN A 397 -6.33 24.44 32.87
C ASN A 397 -7.43 25.51 32.91
N GLY A 398 -7.10 26.77 32.59
CA GLY A 398 -8.11 27.84 32.44
C GLY A 398 -8.72 28.38 33.73
N GLY A 399 -7.99 28.37 34.85
CA GLY A 399 -8.55 28.75 36.15
C GLY A 399 -8.82 30.24 36.37
N ARG A 400 -9.74 30.52 37.30
CA ARG A 400 -10.12 31.86 37.77
C ARG A 400 -9.04 32.45 38.67
N LEU A 401 -7.99 32.99 38.04
CA LEU A 401 -6.87 33.62 38.75
C LEU A 401 -7.29 34.82 39.61
N GLU A 402 -8.40 35.49 39.28
CA GLU A 402 -8.94 36.61 40.07
C GLU A 402 -9.44 36.13 41.44
N ASP A 403 -10.24 35.07 41.47
CA ASP A 403 -10.76 34.47 42.70
C ASP A 403 -9.62 33.88 43.55
N PHE A 404 -8.64 33.24 42.89
CA PHE A 404 -7.42 32.76 43.56
C PHE A 404 -6.62 33.93 44.17
N ALA A 405 -6.41 35.01 43.41
CA ALA A 405 -5.68 36.18 43.91
C ALA A 405 -6.45 36.87 45.05
N ALA A 406 -7.78 36.96 44.98
CA ALA A 406 -8.61 37.51 46.04
C ALA A 406 -8.51 36.68 47.33
N SER A 407 -8.58 35.35 47.23
CA SER A 407 -8.46 34.44 48.38
C SER A 407 -7.07 34.45 49.03
N CYS A 408 -6.03 34.69 48.23
CA CYS A 408 -4.64 34.78 48.70
C CYS A 408 -4.26 36.14 49.29
N LYS A 409 -5.00 37.23 48.98
CA LYS A 409 -4.72 38.59 49.49
C LYS A 409 -4.72 38.66 51.02
N ASP A 410 -5.54 37.84 51.67
CA ASP A 410 -5.67 37.82 53.13
C ASP A 410 -4.49 37.11 53.84
N HIS A 411 -3.70 36.28 53.13
CA HIS A 411 -2.75 35.35 53.76
C HIS A 411 -1.25 35.61 53.45
N CYS A 412 -0.85 36.20 52.30
CA CYS A 412 0.53 36.74 52.10
C CYS A 412 0.80 37.33 50.69
N GLU A 413 0.96 38.66 50.56
CA GLU A 413 1.26 39.33 49.28
C GLU A 413 2.69 39.05 48.75
N LYS A 414 3.69 38.96 49.63
CA LYS A 414 5.10 38.69 49.25
C LYS A 414 5.31 37.29 48.67
N SER A 415 4.56 36.32 49.17
CA SER A 415 4.61 34.92 48.77
C SER A 415 4.06 34.74 47.33
N LEU A 416 3.04 35.51 46.97
CA LEU A 416 2.43 35.49 45.64
C LEU A 416 3.36 36.03 44.54
N LEU A 417 4.07 37.14 44.80
CA LEU A 417 5.03 37.73 43.85
C LEU A 417 6.21 36.79 43.54
N GLN A 418 6.64 36.01 44.54
CA GLN A 418 7.64 34.98 44.34
C GLN A 418 7.11 33.89 43.41
N LEU A 419 5.93 33.34 43.69
CA LEU A 419 5.28 32.28 42.90
C LEU A 419 5.06 32.67 41.42
N LEU A 420 4.74 33.92 41.13
CA LEU A 420 4.52 34.40 39.75
C LEU A 420 5.75 34.25 38.84
N ASN A 421 6.94 34.30 39.43
CA ASN A 421 8.22 34.34 38.70
C ASN A 421 9.02 33.04 38.82
N GLU A 422 8.52 32.05 39.57
CA GLU A 422 9.17 30.76 39.67
C GLU A 422 9.14 30.00 38.35
N LYS A 423 10.21 29.25 38.14
CA LYS A 423 10.42 28.43 36.95
C LYS A 423 10.24 26.96 37.31
N ASP A 424 9.64 26.21 36.40
CA ASP A 424 9.59 24.76 36.46
C ASP A 424 10.97 24.15 36.08
N ASN A 425 11.07 22.82 36.02
CA ASN A 425 12.29 22.12 35.59
C ASN A 425 12.75 22.50 34.17
N THR A 426 11.83 22.97 33.30
CA THR A 426 12.14 23.42 31.93
C THR A 426 12.52 24.90 31.85
N GLY A 427 12.50 25.62 32.97
CA GLY A 427 12.75 27.06 33.03
C GLY A 427 11.52 27.92 32.74
N CYS A 428 10.35 27.32 32.50
CA CYS A 428 9.11 28.01 32.14
C CYS A 428 8.41 28.60 33.37
N SER A 429 8.07 29.89 33.28
CA SER A 429 7.20 30.57 34.24
C SER A 429 5.72 30.34 33.91
N PRO A 430 4.77 30.63 34.82
CA PRO A 430 3.33 30.53 34.54
C PRO A 430 2.92 31.34 33.30
N LEU A 431 3.60 32.46 33.03
CA LEU A 431 3.34 33.30 31.85
C LEU A 431 3.70 32.60 30.51
N HIS A 432 4.70 31.70 30.50
CA HIS A 432 5.02 30.90 29.32
C HIS A 432 3.89 29.91 29.01
N TYR A 433 3.32 29.28 30.04
CA TYR A 433 2.16 28.41 29.88
C TYR A 433 0.93 29.19 29.42
N ALA A 434 0.67 30.38 29.97
CA ALA A 434 -0.43 31.24 29.52
C ALA A 434 -0.29 31.60 28.03
N SER A 435 0.94 31.89 27.59
CA SER A 435 1.25 32.25 26.21
C SER A 435 1.14 31.07 25.24
N ARG A 436 1.51 29.87 25.71
CA ARG A 436 1.37 28.59 24.99
C ARG A 436 -0.09 28.23 24.75
N GLU A 437 -0.89 28.20 25.80
CA GLU A 437 -2.31 27.82 25.74
C GLU A 437 -3.17 28.94 25.13
N GLY A 438 -2.72 30.18 25.30
CA GLY A 438 -3.37 31.35 24.77
C GLY A 438 -4.57 31.83 25.58
N HIS A 439 -4.54 31.61 26.89
CA HIS A 439 -5.53 32.11 27.84
C HIS A 439 -5.30 33.60 28.09
N ILE A 440 -5.98 34.45 27.31
CA ILE A 440 -5.78 35.91 27.30
C ILE A 440 -6.09 36.51 28.68
N ARG A 441 -7.21 36.13 29.31
CA ARG A 441 -7.59 36.62 30.64
C ARG A 441 -6.56 36.23 31.70
N SER A 442 -6.06 34.99 31.66
CA SER A 442 -5.03 34.54 32.59
C SER A 442 -3.72 35.28 32.38
N LEU A 443 -3.35 35.54 31.11
CA LEU A 443 -2.19 36.34 30.76
C LEU A 443 -2.31 37.78 31.28
N GLU A 444 -3.45 38.44 31.04
CA GLU A 444 -3.74 39.79 31.55
C GLU A 444 -3.65 39.84 33.07
N ASN A 445 -4.25 38.87 33.75
CA ASN A 445 -4.26 38.83 35.20
C ASN A 445 -2.87 38.56 35.78
N LEU A 446 -2.07 37.67 35.18
CA LEU A 446 -0.67 37.48 35.57
C LEU A 446 0.15 38.78 35.40
N ILE A 447 -0.06 39.52 34.31
CA ILE A 447 0.63 40.81 34.07
C ILE A 447 0.17 41.85 35.10
N ARG A 448 -1.14 41.97 35.37
CA ARG A 448 -1.69 42.87 36.40
C ARG A 448 -1.18 42.55 37.81
N LEU A 449 -0.97 41.28 38.11
CA LEU A 449 -0.43 40.81 39.39
C LEU A 449 1.11 40.97 39.51
N GLY A 450 1.78 41.49 38.47
CA GLY A 450 3.22 41.81 38.52
C GLY A 450 4.16 40.72 37.98
N ALA A 451 3.68 39.78 37.16
CA ALA A 451 4.55 38.76 36.55
C ALA A 451 5.58 39.38 35.59
N CYS A 452 6.83 38.90 35.65
CA CYS A 452 7.89 39.36 34.76
C CYS A 452 7.76 38.77 33.35
N ILE A 453 7.53 39.64 32.35
CA ILE A 453 7.33 39.26 30.94
C ILE A 453 8.63 38.82 30.24
N ASN A 454 9.79 39.27 30.73
CA ASN A 454 11.10 39.03 30.14
C ASN A 454 11.81 37.76 30.65
N LEU A 455 11.12 36.91 31.42
CA LEU A 455 11.70 35.65 31.87
C LEU A 455 11.90 34.73 30.67
N LYS A 456 13.07 34.09 30.60
CA LYS A 456 13.40 33.11 29.57
C LYS A 456 13.46 31.71 30.17
N ASN A 457 13.04 30.71 29.39
CA ASN A 457 13.19 29.31 29.76
C ASN A 457 14.63 28.80 29.56
N ASN A 458 14.87 27.50 29.78
CA ASN A 458 16.21 26.91 29.63
C ASN A 458 16.74 26.96 28.19
N ASN A 459 15.86 27.10 27.19
CA ASN A 459 16.20 27.26 25.78
C ASN A 459 16.33 28.75 25.38
N ASN A 460 16.36 29.66 26.36
CA ASN A 460 16.34 31.11 26.17
C ASN A 460 15.09 31.64 25.42
N GLU A 461 14.01 30.89 25.36
CA GLU A 461 12.75 31.30 24.73
C GLU A 461 11.97 32.20 25.69
N SER A 462 11.46 33.32 25.17
CA SER A 462 10.54 34.22 25.90
C SER A 462 9.08 33.79 25.71
N PRO A 463 8.13 34.29 26.52
CA PRO A 463 6.70 33.99 26.36
C PRO A 463 6.16 34.32 24.96
N LEU A 464 6.73 35.33 24.29
CA LEU A 464 6.38 35.69 22.92
C LEU A 464 6.81 34.62 21.90
N HIS A 465 7.94 33.93 22.11
CA HIS A 465 8.35 32.79 21.28
C HIS A 465 7.32 31.66 21.35
N PHE A 466 6.75 31.39 22.53
CA PHE A 466 5.66 30.42 22.68
C PHE A 466 4.39 30.88 21.94
N ALA A 467 3.97 32.14 22.13
CA ALA A 467 2.81 32.68 21.41
C ALA A 467 3.00 32.60 19.89
N ALA A 468 4.20 32.89 19.40
CA ALA A 468 4.57 32.79 17.99
C ALA A 468 4.57 31.34 17.47
N ARG A 469 5.13 30.39 18.23
CA ARG A 469 5.18 28.95 17.90
C ARG A 469 3.79 28.35 17.73
N TYR A 470 2.88 28.68 18.64
CA TYR A 470 1.52 28.13 18.65
C TYR A 470 0.49 29.02 17.91
N GLY A 471 0.94 30.07 17.22
CA GLY A 471 0.07 30.92 16.40
C GLY A 471 -0.97 31.71 17.19
N ARG A 472 -0.70 31.99 18.47
CA ARG A 472 -1.65 32.66 19.37
C ARG A 472 -1.66 34.17 19.13
N PHE A 473 -2.37 34.59 18.09
CA PHE A 473 -2.43 35.99 17.63
C PHE A 473 -2.80 36.99 18.75
N HIS A 474 -3.89 36.74 19.48
CA HIS A 474 -4.36 37.67 20.52
C HIS A 474 -3.41 37.76 21.73
N THR A 475 -2.78 36.67 22.14
CA THR A 475 -1.78 36.75 23.23
C THR A 475 -0.50 37.41 22.75
N ALA A 476 -0.09 37.20 21.50
CA ALA A 476 1.02 37.95 20.91
C ALA A 476 0.71 39.45 20.85
N CYS A 477 -0.52 39.86 20.48
CA CYS A 477 -0.94 41.26 20.56
C CYS A 477 -0.81 41.79 21.99
N GLN A 478 -1.39 41.10 22.98
CA GLN A 478 -1.39 41.55 24.37
C GLN A 478 0.03 41.67 24.95
N LEU A 479 0.92 40.74 24.62
CA LEU A 479 2.33 40.80 25.03
C LEU A 479 3.06 41.99 24.39
N LEU A 480 2.77 42.28 23.11
CA LEU A 480 3.37 43.40 22.38
C LEU A 480 2.77 44.76 22.77
N ASP A 481 1.53 44.79 23.26
CA ASP A 481 0.86 46.01 23.77
C ASP A 481 1.32 46.39 25.19
N SER A 482 2.01 45.48 25.89
CA SER A 482 2.60 45.79 27.20
C SER A 482 3.80 46.74 27.10
N ASP A 483 4.12 47.46 28.18
CA ASP A 483 5.22 48.45 28.24
C ASP A 483 6.60 47.88 27.84
N LYS A 484 6.78 46.55 27.90
CA LYS A 484 8.02 45.84 27.54
C LYS A 484 7.96 45.16 26.15
N GLY A 485 6.86 45.30 25.41
CA GLY A 485 6.62 44.61 24.15
C GLY A 485 7.65 44.93 23.06
N THR A 486 8.18 46.16 23.04
CA THR A 486 9.21 46.62 22.09
C THR A 486 10.57 45.95 22.29
N PHE A 487 10.90 45.54 23.52
CA PHE A 487 12.15 44.84 23.82
C PHE A 487 12.07 43.36 23.43
N ILE A 488 10.92 42.72 23.65
CA ILE A 488 10.74 41.26 23.50
C ILE A 488 10.61 40.84 22.03
N ILE A 489 10.18 41.74 21.14
CA ILE A 489 9.88 41.43 19.73
C ILE A 489 11.10 40.91 18.95
N ASN A 490 12.31 41.35 19.31
CA ASN A 490 13.57 41.01 18.62
C ASN A 490 14.51 40.16 19.47
N GLU A 491 14.06 39.66 20.63
CA GLU A 491 14.85 38.72 21.39
C GLU A 491 15.03 37.42 20.61
N SER A 492 16.23 36.86 20.66
CA SER A 492 16.51 35.54 20.11
C SER A 492 16.48 34.46 21.20
N ASP A 493 16.08 33.25 20.81
CA ASP A 493 16.24 32.04 21.60
C ASP A 493 17.70 31.51 21.55
N GLY A 494 17.94 30.33 22.12
CA GLY A 494 19.26 29.69 22.16
C GLY A 494 19.84 29.33 20.78
N GLU A 495 19.00 29.25 19.75
CA GLU A 495 19.40 28.97 18.35
C GLU A 495 19.50 30.25 17.51
N GLY A 496 19.34 31.41 18.14
CA GLY A 496 19.35 32.71 17.45
C GLY A 496 18.02 33.02 16.73
N LEU A 497 16.96 32.24 16.96
CA LEU A 497 15.66 32.45 16.32
C LEU A 497 14.88 33.51 17.07
N THR A 498 14.40 34.52 16.35
CA THR A 498 13.44 35.51 16.88
C THR A 498 12.01 34.97 16.80
N PRO A 499 11.02 35.58 17.48
CA PRO A 499 9.61 35.20 17.35
C PRO A 499 9.13 35.22 15.90
N LEU A 500 9.69 36.11 15.06
CA LEU A 500 9.39 36.18 13.63
C LEU A 500 9.87 34.91 12.89
N HIS A 501 11.10 34.44 13.19
CA HIS A 501 11.62 33.19 12.62
C HIS A 501 10.73 32.01 12.96
N ILE A 502 10.32 31.89 14.23
CA ILE A 502 9.46 30.80 14.68
C ILE A 502 8.08 30.90 14.02
N ALA A 503 7.44 32.07 14.00
CA ALA A 503 6.15 32.26 13.36
C ALA A 503 6.19 31.94 11.85
N SER A 504 7.28 32.28 11.16
CA SER A 504 7.49 31.96 9.75
C SER A 504 7.75 30.46 9.52
N ARG A 505 8.51 29.81 10.41
CA ARG A 505 8.79 28.37 10.37
C ARG A 505 7.54 27.52 10.58
N GLU A 506 6.62 27.95 11.45
CA GLU A 506 5.36 27.24 11.74
C GLU A 506 4.20 27.70 10.84
N GLY A 507 4.40 28.72 9.99
CA GLY A 507 3.42 29.13 8.97
C GLY A 507 2.31 30.06 9.46
N HIS A 508 2.46 30.69 10.62
CA HIS A 508 1.42 31.54 11.23
C HIS A 508 1.36 32.93 10.60
N THR A 509 0.79 33.03 9.40
CA THR A 509 0.72 34.26 8.58
C THR A 509 0.23 35.50 9.33
N ARG A 510 -0.82 35.36 10.16
CA ARG A 510 -1.38 36.48 10.93
C ARG A 510 -0.41 37.00 12.00
N VAL A 511 0.34 36.10 12.65
CA VAL A 511 1.34 36.47 13.65
C VAL A 511 2.57 37.07 12.98
N VAL A 512 3.01 36.51 11.85
CA VAL A 512 4.07 37.11 11.01
C VAL A 512 3.69 38.53 10.61
N HIS A 513 2.46 38.75 10.14
CA HIS A 513 1.98 40.08 9.78
C HIS A 513 1.95 41.04 10.97
N LEU A 514 1.49 40.58 12.13
CA LEU A 514 1.49 41.37 13.37
C LEU A 514 2.91 41.80 13.76
N LEU A 515 3.85 40.86 13.79
CA LEU A 515 5.24 41.11 14.17
C LEU A 515 5.90 42.11 13.21
N LEU A 516 5.69 41.97 11.91
CA LEU A 516 6.19 42.92 10.90
C LEU A 516 5.58 44.32 11.09
N ASN A 517 4.27 44.42 11.32
CA ASN A 517 3.59 45.70 11.55
C ASN A 517 4.06 46.41 12.84
N ARG A 518 4.51 45.64 13.84
CA ARG A 518 5.05 46.16 15.11
C ARG A 518 6.56 46.40 15.09
N GLY A 519 7.20 46.30 13.92
CA GLY A 519 8.62 46.65 13.74
C GLY A 519 9.61 45.53 14.07
N ALA A 520 9.22 44.26 13.92
CA ALA A 520 10.16 43.15 14.05
C ALA A 520 11.28 43.23 13.00
N LEU A 521 12.53 43.11 13.46
CA LEU A 521 13.72 43.14 12.61
C LEU A 521 13.97 41.76 11.98
N LEU A 522 14.51 41.79 10.75
CA LEU A 522 14.90 40.60 10.00
C LEU A 522 16.33 40.19 10.35
N HIS A 523 16.51 39.69 11.57
CA HIS A 523 17.78 39.08 11.96
C HIS A 523 18.05 37.78 11.20
N ARG A 524 19.29 37.29 11.31
CA ARG A 524 19.66 35.95 10.86
C ARG A 524 19.85 35.06 12.08
N ASP A 525 19.44 33.81 11.97
CA ASP A 525 19.66 32.80 13.00
C ASP A 525 21.15 32.39 13.09
N HIS A 526 21.48 31.49 14.01
CA HIS A 526 22.84 30.95 14.12
C HIS A 526 23.30 30.18 12.87
N ASN A 527 22.42 29.77 11.96
CA ASN A 527 22.75 29.14 10.69
C ASN A 527 22.81 30.15 9.52
N GLY A 528 22.62 31.44 9.79
CA GLY A 528 22.57 32.49 8.77
C GLY A 528 21.26 32.56 7.99
N ARG A 529 20.22 31.83 8.41
CA ARG A 529 18.91 31.78 7.76
C ARG A 529 18.05 32.97 8.18
N ASN A 530 17.26 33.47 7.23
CA ASN A 530 16.27 34.50 7.47
C ASN A 530 14.87 33.87 7.64
N PRO A 531 13.83 34.64 8.03
CA PRO A 531 12.47 34.09 8.17
C PRO A 531 11.90 33.53 6.86
N LEU A 532 12.32 34.05 5.70
CA LEU A 532 11.91 33.56 4.39
C LEU A 532 12.48 32.16 4.10
N HIS A 533 13.72 31.89 4.49
CA HIS A 533 14.37 30.58 4.39
C HIS A 533 13.60 29.54 5.20
N LEU A 534 13.19 29.87 6.42
CA LEU A 534 12.41 28.97 7.26
C LEU A 534 10.99 28.74 6.71
N ALA A 535 10.34 29.78 6.17
CA ALA A 535 9.03 29.64 5.53
C ALA A 535 9.10 28.77 4.26
N ALA A 536 10.15 28.94 3.44
CA ALA A 536 10.42 28.15 2.24
C ALA A 536 10.74 26.68 2.56
N MET A 537 11.56 26.45 3.60
CA MET A 537 11.91 25.12 4.12
C MET A 537 10.67 24.35 4.60
N SER A 538 9.77 25.01 5.35
CA SER A 538 8.55 24.36 5.84
C SER A 538 7.44 24.25 4.79
N GLY A 539 7.47 25.06 3.73
CA GLY A 539 6.54 24.96 2.59
C GLY A 539 5.36 25.94 2.61
N TYR A 540 5.42 27.00 3.42
CA TYR A 540 4.29 27.92 3.64
C TYR A 540 4.24 29.06 2.61
N THR A 541 3.51 28.85 1.51
CA THR A 541 3.42 29.82 0.40
C THR A 541 2.89 31.19 0.80
N LYS A 542 1.85 31.25 1.64
CA LYS A 542 1.26 32.52 2.10
C LYS A 542 2.20 33.35 2.97
N THR A 543 3.04 32.71 3.79
CA THR A 543 4.04 33.44 4.58
C THR A 543 5.19 33.92 3.70
N ILE A 544 5.58 33.14 2.69
CA ILE A 544 6.56 33.54 1.65
C ILE A 544 6.07 34.78 0.90
N GLU A 545 4.83 34.77 0.41
CA GLU A 545 4.20 35.92 -0.27
C GLU A 545 4.18 37.16 0.62
N LEU A 546 3.76 37.01 1.88
CA LEU A 546 3.73 38.10 2.84
C LEU A 546 5.13 38.68 3.09
N LEU A 547 6.12 37.83 3.37
CA LEU A 547 7.49 38.27 3.63
C LEU A 547 8.11 38.95 2.40
N HIS A 548 7.87 38.41 1.21
CA HIS A 548 8.34 38.99 -0.05
C HIS A 548 7.67 40.35 -0.35
N SER A 549 6.37 40.49 -0.04
CA SER A 549 5.62 41.73 -0.25
C SER A 549 6.14 42.89 0.61
N VAL A 550 6.62 42.60 1.82
CA VAL A 550 7.21 43.62 2.70
C VAL A 550 8.70 43.80 2.40
N HIS A 551 9.44 42.73 2.10
CA HIS A 551 10.89 42.74 1.93
C HIS A 551 11.35 41.88 0.75
N SER A 552 11.31 42.45 -0.46
CA SER A 552 11.68 41.75 -1.70
C SER A 552 13.15 41.28 -1.74
N HIS A 553 14.06 42.02 -1.10
CA HIS A 553 15.50 41.75 -1.08
C HIS A 553 15.90 40.44 -0.35
N LEU A 554 14.98 39.81 0.38
CA LEU A 554 15.26 38.55 1.09
C LEU A 554 15.38 37.34 0.17
N LEU A 555 14.82 37.41 -1.04
CA LEU A 555 14.66 36.26 -1.94
C LEU A 555 15.99 35.60 -2.32
N ASP A 556 17.01 36.43 -2.58
CA ASP A 556 18.33 36.02 -3.08
C ASP A 556 19.41 35.95 -1.99
N GLN A 557 19.03 36.13 -0.72
CA GLN A 557 19.98 35.97 0.37
C GLN A 557 20.38 34.51 0.53
N ILE A 558 21.61 34.30 1.01
CA ILE A 558 22.19 32.99 1.26
C ILE A 558 22.39 32.76 2.76
N ASP A 559 22.27 31.51 3.18
CA ASP A 559 22.66 31.07 4.51
C ASP A 559 24.19 30.84 4.60
N LYS A 560 24.67 30.28 5.73
CA LYS A 560 26.10 29.98 5.94
C LYS A 560 26.67 28.99 4.93
N ASP A 561 25.86 28.09 4.41
CA ASP A 561 26.26 27.04 3.45
C ASP A 561 26.13 27.50 1.99
N GLY A 562 25.78 28.77 1.77
CA GLY A 562 25.53 29.32 0.44
C GLY A 562 24.18 28.93 -0.15
N ASN A 563 23.28 28.33 0.63
CA ASN A 563 21.95 27.93 0.18
C ASN A 563 21.00 29.12 0.16
N THR A 564 20.27 29.25 -0.94
CA THR A 564 19.14 30.20 -1.06
C THR A 564 17.85 29.58 -0.52
N SER A 565 16.79 30.39 -0.38
CA SER A 565 15.42 29.93 -0.12
C SER A 565 14.99 28.77 -1.03
N LEU A 566 15.37 28.79 -2.31
CA LEU A 566 15.08 27.73 -3.27
C LEU A 566 15.77 26.41 -2.90
N HIS A 567 17.05 26.46 -2.51
CA HIS A 567 17.79 25.27 -2.08
C HIS A 567 17.11 24.63 -0.86
N LEU A 568 16.79 25.43 0.17
CA LEU A 568 16.14 24.90 1.38
C LEU A 568 14.75 24.30 1.10
N ALA A 569 13.97 24.92 0.22
CA ALA A 569 12.70 24.33 -0.23
C ALA A 569 12.89 23.02 -1.01
N THR A 570 13.97 22.90 -1.80
CA THR A 570 14.31 21.62 -2.46
C THR A 570 14.83 20.56 -1.50
N MET A 571 15.55 20.94 -0.45
CA MET A 571 16.07 20.01 0.57
C MET A 571 14.94 19.31 1.33
N GLU A 572 13.86 20.04 1.63
CA GLU A 572 12.67 19.52 2.31
C GLU A 572 11.56 19.04 1.36
N ASN A 573 11.86 18.94 0.06
CA ASN A 573 10.95 18.52 -1.00
C ASN A 573 9.59 19.25 -0.97
N LYS A 574 9.59 20.59 -1.01
CA LYS A 574 8.37 21.43 -0.99
C LYS A 574 8.02 22.01 -2.37
N PRO A 575 7.31 21.27 -3.25
CA PRO A 575 7.06 21.67 -4.65
C PRO A 575 6.29 22.99 -4.79
N SER A 576 5.30 23.25 -3.93
CA SER A 576 4.49 24.48 -3.98
C SER A 576 5.32 25.72 -3.67
N SER A 577 6.27 25.61 -2.73
CA SER A 577 7.18 26.73 -2.41
C SER A 577 8.22 26.92 -3.50
N ILE A 578 8.73 25.84 -4.10
CA ILE A 578 9.64 25.90 -5.25
C ILE A 578 8.98 26.62 -6.43
N ALA A 579 7.75 26.23 -6.80
CA ALA A 579 7.01 26.84 -7.89
C ALA A 579 6.77 28.34 -7.65
N LEU A 580 6.41 28.71 -6.41
CA LEU A 580 6.22 30.09 -6.01
C LEU A 580 7.52 30.91 -6.02
N LEU A 581 8.63 30.37 -5.49
CA LEU A 581 9.92 31.07 -5.50
C LEU A 581 10.42 31.30 -6.93
N LEU A 582 10.19 30.34 -7.83
CA LEU A 582 10.51 30.48 -9.25
C LEU A 582 9.63 31.54 -9.94
N SER A 583 8.34 31.61 -9.59
CA SER A 583 7.44 32.64 -10.13
C SER A 583 7.76 34.05 -9.60
N MET A 584 8.29 34.14 -8.37
CA MET A 584 8.81 35.38 -7.79
C MET A 584 10.17 35.82 -8.35
N GLY A 585 10.79 35.03 -9.24
CA GLY A 585 12.02 35.43 -9.93
C GLY A 585 13.32 35.17 -9.15
N CYS A 586 13.37 34.18 -8.26
CA CYS A 586 14.58 33.90 -7.46
C CYS A 586 15.82 33.55 -8.29
N ARG A 587 17.00 33.99 -7.86
CA ARG A 587 18.27 33.68 -8.55
C ARG A 587 18.61 32.18 -8.48
N LEU A 588 18.96 31.59 -9.63
CA LEU A 588 19.55 30.23 -9.70
C LEU A 588 21.05 30.33 -9.40
N SER A 589 21.42 30.25 -8.14
CA SER A 589 22.82 30.17 -7.72
C SER A 589 23.23 28.72 -7.43
N TYR A 590 24.53 28.52 -7.24
CA TYR A 590 25.12 27.32 -6.69
C TYR A 590 25.42 27.57 -5.21
N ASN A 591 25.35 26.52 -4.39
CA ASN A 591 25.78 26.57 -3.00
C ASN A 591 27.29 26.36 -2.86
N ASN A 592 27.81 26.33 -1.63
CA ASN A 592 29.25 26.11 -1.38
C ASN A 592 29.77 24.72 -1.83
N MET A 593 28.87 23.80 -2.19
CA MET A 593 29.21 22.48 -2.74
C MET A 593 29.11 22.43 -4.28
N ASP A 594 29.00 23.59 -4.93
CA ASP A 594 28.79 23.74 -6.38
C ASP A 594 27.55 22.98 -6.91
N MET A 595 26.55 22.76 -6.04
CA MET A 595 25.28 22.15 -6.42
C MET A 595 24.21 23.23 -6.59
N SER A 596 23.48 23.15 -7.70
CA SER A 596 22.24 23.91 -7.85
C SER A 596 21.07 23.20 -7.17
N ALA A 597 19.96 23.92 -6.97
CA ALA A 597 18.75 23.36 -6.38
C ALA A 597 18.21 22.13 -7.16
N ILE A 598 18.36 22.11 -8.50
CA ILE A 598 17.99 20.95 -9.32
C ILE A 598 18.97 19.78 -9.17
N ASP A 599 20.27 20.05 -9.03
CA ASP A 599 21.26 19.01 -8.76
C ASP A 599 21.01 18.34 -7.42
N TYR A 600 20.63 19.12 -6.41
CA TYR A 600 20.25 18.60 -5.10
C TYR A 600 19.03 17.68 -5.21
N ALA A 601 17.98 18.12 -5.92
CA ALA A 601 16.79 17.30 -6.15
C ALA A 601 17.09 16.01 -6.92
N ILE A 602 18.01 16.03 -7.88
CA ILE A 602 18.44 14.83 -8.62
C ILE A 602 19.24 13.88 -7.72
N TYR A 603 20.21 14.42 -6.98
CA TYR A 603 21.11 13.63 -6.14
C TYR A 603 20.36 12.88 -5.03
N TYR A 604 19.43 13.55 -4.34
CA TYR A 604 18.59 12.95 -3.29
C TYR A 604 17.31 12.28 -3.84
N LYS A 605 17.11 12.29 -5.16
CA LYS A 605 15.96 11.69 -5.85
C LYS A 605 14.61 12.21 -5.34
N PHE A 606 14.45 13.53 -5.33
CA PHE A 606 13.21 14.23 -5.01
C PHE A 606 12.43 14.59 -6.28
N PRO A 607 11.53 13.70 -6.77
CA PRO A 607 10.89 13.87 -8.07
C PRO A 607 9.90 15.03 -8.09
N GLU A 608 9.24 15.35 -6.98
CA GLU A 608 8.24 16.43 -6.91
C GLU A 608 8.89 17.80 -6.99
N ALA A 609 9.96 18.01 -6.22
CA ALA A 609 10.80 19.21 -6.34
C ALA A 609 11.34 19.37 -7.76
N ALA A 610 11.92 18.31 -8.34
CA ALA A 610 12.45 18.34 -9.71
C ALA A 610 11.34 18.61 -10.75
N LEU A 611 10.18 17.97 -10.62
CA LEU A 611 9.02 18.18 -11.49
C LEU A 611 8.55 19.63 -11.42
N ALA A 612 8.41 20.21 -10.23
CA ALA A 612 8.01 21.61 -10.05
C ALA A 612 8.98 22.58 -10.73
N MET A 613 10.30 22.33 -10.65
CA MET A 613 11.29 23.19 -11.31
C MET A 613 11.27 23.06 -12.83
N VAL A 614 11.20 21.83 -13.35
CA VAL A 614 11.33 21.56 -14.79
C VAL A 614 10.02 21.79 -15.57
N THR A 615 8.87 21.69 -14.91
CA THR A 615 7.57 21.99 -15.55
C THR A 615 7.22 23.47 -15.53
N HIS A 616 7.90 24.30 -14.73
CA HIS A 616 7.63 25.74 -14.61
C HIS A 616 7.58 26.45 -15.98
N GLU A 617 6.55 27.27 -16.23
CA GLU A 617 6.19 27.75 -17.57
C GLU A 617 7.32 28.53 -18.26
N GLN A 618 7.91 29.49 -17.56
CA GLN A 618 8.88 30.44 -18.14
C GLN A 618 10.33 29.99 -17.95
N ARG A 619 10.67 29.61 -16.71
CA ARG A 619 12.06 29.39 -16.27
C ARG A 619 12.59 27.97 -16.34
N ALA A 620 11.77 26.99 -16.74
CA ALA A 620 12.23 25.61 -16.93
C ALA A 620 13.45 25.51 -17.87
N LYS A 621 13.52 26.38 -18.90
CA LYS A 621 14.64 26.41 -19.85
C LYS A 621 15.97 26.76 -19.18
N GLU A 622 15.95 27.68 -18.21
CA GLU A 622 17.13 28.10 -17.46
C GLU A 622 17.57 27.01 -16.50
N VAL A 623 16.62 26.42 -15.77
CA VAL A 623 16.88 25.30 -14.85
C VAL A 623 17.53 24.13 -15.58
N MET A 624 17.01 23.76 -16.75
CA MET A 624 17.53 22.66 -17.57
C MET A 624 18.91 22.96 -18.19
N ALA A 625 19.31 24.24 -18.24
CA ALA A 625 20.60 24.67 -18.78
C ALA A 625 21.71 24.75 -17.72
N LEU A 626 21.37 24.61 -16.42
CA LEU A 626 22.34 24.61 -15.33
C LEU A 626 23.35 23.46 -15.51
N ARG A 627 24.59 23.71 -15.05
CA ARG A 627 25.69 22.76 -15.14
C ARG A 627 26.47 22.79 -13.83
N SER A 628 26.68 21.62 -13.26
CA SER A 628 27.50 21.42 -12.07
C SER A 628 28.57 20.38 -12.35
N ASP A 629 29.65 20.39 -11.57
CA ASP A 629 30.71 19.38 -11.62
C ASP A 629 30.18 17.96 -11.39
N ARG A 630 29.13 17.83 -10.56
CA ARG A 630 28.44 16.55 -10.28
C ARG A 630 27.62 16.06 -11.48
N HIS A 631 26.87 16.96 -12.10
CA HIS A 631 26.00 16.66 -13.23
C HIS A 631 26.27 17.66 -14.37
N PRO A 632 27.15 17.30 -15.33
CA PRO A 632 27.48 18.18 -16.46
C PRO A 632 26.29 18.53 -17.36
N CYS A 633 25.23 17.69 -17.33
CA CYS A 633 24.01 17.89 -18.07
C CYS A 633 22.80 17.37 -17.28
N VAL A 634 21.91 18.28 -16.87
CA VAL A 634 20.66 17.96 -16.15
C VAL A 634 19.82 16.96 -16.93
N THR A 635 19.74 17.09 -18.26
CA THR A 635 18.98 16.17 -19.14
C THR A 635 19.46 14.72 -18.99
N LEU A 636 20.78 14.49 -19.02
CA LEU A 636 21.35 13.16 -18.88
C LEU A 636 21.17 12.61 -17.46
N ALA A 637 21.33 13.48 -16.45
CA ALA A 637 21.15 13.12 -15.05
C ALA A 637 19.69 12.73 -14.75
N LEU A 638 18.70 13.41 -15.33
CA LEU A 638 17.29 13.03 -15.22
C LEU A 638 17.01 11.67 -15.86
N ILE A 639 17.59 11.36 -17.03
CA ILE A 639 17.43 10.05 -17.68
C ILE A 639 18.03 8.92 -16.83
N ALA A 640 19.18 9.18 -16.22
CA ALA A 640 19.86 8.21 -15.36
C ALA A 640 19.07 7.97 -14.05
N TYR A 641 18.71 9.03 -13.33
CA TYR A 641 18.22 8.95 -11.95
C TYR A 641 16.71 9.13 -11.78
N MET A 642 16.03 9.93 -12.63
CA MET A 642 14.61 10.30 -12.51
C MET A 642 13.87 10.32 -13.88
N PRO A 643 13.64 9.15 -14.51
CA PRO A 643 13.08 9.07 -15.86
C PRO A 643 11.67 9.67 -15.98
N ARG A 644 10.79 9.49 -14.97
CA ARG A 644 9.44 10.09 -14.97
C ARG A 644 9.44 11.61 -15.04
N VAL A 645 10.44 12.25 -14.43
CA VAL A 645 10.57 13.72 -14.51
C VAL A 645 10.95 14.10 -15.94
N PHE A 646 11.84 13.32 -16.58
CA PHE A 646 12.22 13.53 -17.97
C PHE A 646 11.07 13.29 -18.96
N GLU A 647 10.20 12.31 -18.70
CA GLU A 647 8.98 12.08 -19.47
C GLU A 647 8.09 13.34 -19.50
N ALA A 648 7.87 13.99 -18.35
CA ALA A 648 7.13 15.25 -18.30
C ALA A 648 7.82 16.38 -19.09
N VAL A 649 9.16 16.36 -19.22
CA VAL A 649 9.88 17.28 -20.12
C VAL A 649 9.57 16.97 -21.58
N GLN A 650 9.53 15.68 -21.94
CA GLN A 650 9.19 15.25 -23.29
C GLN A 650 7.75 15.65 -23.65
N ASP A 651 6.80 15.52 -22.72
CA ASP A 651 5.41 15.97 -22.89
C ASP A 651 5.33 17.47 -23.20
N LYS A 652 6.07 18.30 -22.44
CA LYS A 652 6.10 19.75 -22.66
C LYS A 652 6.72 20.13 -24.01
N CYS A 653 7.54 19.27 -24.59
CA CYS A 653 8.08 19.45 -25.94
C CYS A 653 7.07 19.12 -27.04
N ILE A 654 5.93 18.51 -26.70
CA ILE A 654 4.82 18.25 -27.61
C ILE A 654 3.76 19.33 -27.41
N THR A 655 3.62 20.20 -28.41
CA THR A 655 2.61 21.27 -28.40
C THR A 655 1.52 20.94 -29.41
N LYS A 656 0.27 20.97 -28.96
CA LYS A 656 -0.91 20.71 -29.80
C LYS A 656 -1.56 22.04 -30.18
N ALA A 657 -2.02 22.16 -31.42
CA ALA A 657 -2.75 23.33 -31.88
C ALA A 657 -4.02 23.56 -31.04
N ASN A 658 -4.32 24.80 -30.70
CA ASN A 658 -5.52 25.17 -29.97
C ASN A 658 -6.75 25.22 -30.89
N CYS A 659 -7.08 24.09 -31.52
CA CYS A 659 -8.23 23.93 -32.41
C CYS A 659 -8.82 22.51 -32.29
N LYS A 660 -10.03 22.29 -32.81
CA LYS A 660 -10.69 20.97 -32.75
C LYS A 660 -9.83 19.92 -33.41
N LYS A 661 -9.75 18.73 -32.79
CA LYS A 661 -8.93 17.59 -33.25
C LYS A 661 -9.26 17.16 -34.67
N ASP A 662 -10.49 17.34 -35.14
CA ASP A 662 -10.93 16.94 -36.49
C ASP A 662 -10.64 18.00 -37.57
N SER A 663 -10.16 19.19 -37.17
CA SER A 663 -9.89 20.26 -38.12
C SER A 663 -8.67 19.96 -38.98
N LYS A 664 -8.70 20.33 -40.27
CA LYS A 664 -7.53 20.20 -41.17
C LYS A 664 -6.33 21.04 -40.72
N SER A 665 -6.58 22.10 -39.94
CA SER A 665 -5.59 22.96 -39.31
C SER A 665 -5.01 22.38 -38.02
N PHE A 666 -5.53 21.27 -37.51
CA PHE A 666 -4.98 20.60 -36.33
C PHE A 666 -3.57 20.11 -36.64
N TYR A 667 -2.61 20.58 -35.85
CA TYR A 667 -1.23 20.15 -35.93
C TYR A 667 -0.69 19.78 -34.56
N ILE A 668 0.28 18.87 -34.57
CA ILE A 668 1.09 18.51 -33.43
C ILE A 668 2.52 18.93 -33.75
N LYS A 669 3.08 19.79 -32.90
CA LYS A 669 4.44 20.30 -33.03
C LYS A 669 5.32 19.59 -32.00
N TYR A 670 6.32 18.89 -32.50
CA TYR A 670 7.35 18.19 -31.74
C TYR A 670 8.63 19.02 -31.73
N SER A 671 9.11 19.40 -30.55
CA SER A 671 10.36 20.15 -30.36
C SER A 671 11.48 19.24 -29.84
N PHE A 672 12.60 19.18 -30.55
CA PHE A 672 13.76 18.33 -30.23
C PHE A 672 14.88 19.09 -29.48
N LYS A 673 14.57 20.25 -28.89
CA LYS A 673 15.55 21.12 -28.22
C LYS A 673 16.43 20.40 -27.18
N TYR A 674 15.87 19.49 -26.38
CA TYR A 674 16.65 18.77 -25.37
C TYR A 674 17.38 17.54 -25.93
N TYR A 675 17.07 17.10 -27.16
CA TYR A 675 17.69 15.94 -27.82
C TYR A 675 18.93 16.34 -28.63
N GLN A 676 18.92 17.53 -29.21
CA GLN A 676 19.98 18.05 -30.05
C GLN A 676 20.49 19.39 -29.53
N LYS A 677 21.82 19.56 -29.55
CA LYS A 677 22.43 20.87 -29.34
C LYS A 677 22.20 21.75 -30.56
N SER A 678 21.93 23.03 -30.33
CA SER A 678 21.75 23.98 -31.43
C SER A 678 23.09 24.24 -32.14
N LYS A 679 23.03 24.75 -33.38
CA LYS A 679 24.24 25.11 -34.16
C LYS A 679 25.16 26.06 -33.38
N HIS A 680 24.59 27.07 -32.73
CA HIS A 680 25.32 28.04 -31.91
C HIS A 680 26.00 27.39 -30.69
N GLU A 681 25.37 26.40 -30.06
CA GLU A 681 25.97 25.68 -28.93
C GLU A 681 27.15 24.80 -29.36
N ILE A 682 27.09 24.22 -30.57
CA ILE A 682 28.18 23.42 -31.12
C ILE A 682 29.36 24.32 -31.48
N GLU A 683 29.11 25.49 -32.07
CA GLU A 683 30.14 26.50 -32.35
C GLU A 683 30.80 27.02 -31.06
N ALA A 684 30.01 27.29 -30.02
CA ALA A 684 30.52 27.65 -28.70
C ALA A 684 31.39 26.54 -28.08
N LEU A 685 31.01 25.26 -28.25
CA LEU A 685 31.81 24.13 -27.79
C LEU A 685 33.13 23.97 -28.57
N ARG A 686 33.13 24.23 -29.88
CA ARG A 686 34.35 24.24 -30.70
C ARG A 686 35.32 25.32 -30.24
N LEU A 687 34.80 26.51 -29.93
CA LEU A 687 35.57 27.60 -29.36
C LEU A 687 36.11 27.25 -27.97
N ALA A 688 35.31 26.62 -27.11
CA ALA A 688 35.74 26.22 -25.77
C ALA A 688 36.82 25.12 -25.77
N HIS A 689 36.81 24.20 -26.74
CA HIS A 689 37.76 23.10 -26.83
C HIS A 689 38.99 23.41 -27.71
N ASN A 690 39.08 24.61 -28.31
CA ASN A 690 40.14 24.98 -29.26
C ASN A 690 40.34 23.98 -30.41
N ASP A 691 39.30 23.24 -30.80
CA ASP A 691 39.35 22.29 -31.91
C ASP A 691 38.21 22.57 -32.93
N PRO A 692 38.55 23.09 -34.12
CA PRO A 692 37.56 23.38 -35.16
C PRO A 692 36.91 22.11 -35.74
N LYS A 693 37.50 20.93 -35.53
CA LYS A 693 36.97 19.64 -35.99
C LYS A 693 36.16 18.90 -34.90
N TYR A 694 36.08 19.44 -33.69
CA TYR A 694 35.34 18.81 -32.60
C TYR A 694 33.87 18.58 -32.96
N ARG A 695 33.40 17.35 -32.71
CA ARG A 695 32.01 16.94 -32.87
C ARG A 695 31.52 16.28 -31.59
N PRO A 696 30.37 16.72 -31.03
CA PRO A 696 29.77 16.02 -29.91
C PRO A 696 29.28 14.64 -30.36
N GLU A 697 29.13 13.73 -29.40
CA GLU A 697 28.55 12.41 -29.69
C GLU A 697 27.14 12.56 -30.26
N PRO A 698 26.86 11.94 -31.42
CA PRO A 698 25.53 12.00 -32.00
C PRO A 698 24.53 11.30 -31.08
N LEU A 699 23.31 11.84 -31.02
CA LEU A 699 22.19 11.22 -30.31
C LEU A 699 22.44 10.95 -28.81
N SER A 700 23.22 11.79 -28.12
CA SER A 700 23.61 11.59 -26.71
C SER A 700 22.45 11.24 -25.76
N VAL A 701 21.30 11.91 -25.89
CA VAL A 701 20.10 11.66 -25.08
C VAL A 701 19.53 10.27 -25.30
N ILE A 702 19.42 9.85 -26.56
CA ILE A 702 18.85 8.55 -26.89
C ILE A 702 19.83 7.43 -26.56
N ASN A 703 21.12 7.66 -26.79
CA ASN A 703 22.18 6.75 -26.35
C ASN A 703 22.16 6.57 -24.82
N ALA A 704 21.93 7.63 -24.04
CA ALA A 704 21.77 7.52 -22.60
C ALA A 704 20.51 6.74 -22.21
N MET A 705 19.38 6.91 -22.90
CA MET A 705 18.17 6.12 -22.66
C MET A 705 18.40 4.63 -22.93
N VAL A 706 19.13 4.28 -24.00
CA VAL A 706 19.48 2.89 -24.33
C VAL A 706 20.45 2.33 -23.28
N ALA A 707 21.49 3.07 -22.92
CA ALA A 707 22.49 2.65 -21.93
C ALA A 707 21.87 2.39 -20.54
N HIS A 708 20.87 3.18 -20.15
CA HIS A 708 20.13 2.99 -18.90
C HIS A 708 18.88 2.10 -19.03
N GLY A 709 18.61 1.53 -20.20
CA GLY A 709 17.49 0.61 -20.42
C GLY A 709 16.09 1.24 -20.28
N ARG A 710 15.93 2.53 -20.58
CA ARG A 710 14.68 3.29 -20.38
C ARG A 710 13.71 3.12 -21.56
N VAL A 711 12.99 1.99 -21.59
CA VAL A 711 12.01 1.66 -22.66
C VAL A 711 10.93 2.73 -22.77
N GLU A 712 10.35 3.15 -21.65
CA GLU A 712 9.26 4.13 -21.59
C GLU A 712 9.64 5.44 -22.28
N LEU A 713 10.83 5.96 -21.98
CA LEU A 713 11.36 7.18 -22.59
C LEU A 713 11.65 7.01 -24.08
N LEU A 714 12.08 5.83 -24.53
CA LEU A 714 12.33 5.52 -25.95
C LEU A 714 11.03 5.31 -26.73
N ALA A 715 10.02 4.73 -26.10
CA ALA A 715 8.70 4.51 -26.65
C ALA A 715 7.86 5.80 -26.70
N HIS A 716 8.25 6.83 -25.93
CA HIS A 716 7.58 8.12 -25.93
C HIS A 716 7.45 8.71 -27.37
N PRO A 717 6.29 9.30 -27.74
CA PRO A 717 6.05 9.80 -29.10
C PRO A 717 7.11 10.76 -29.63
N LEU A 718 7.68 11.60 -28.75
CA LEU A 718 8.75 12.53 -29.13
C LEU A 718 10.02 11.78 -29.61
N SER A 719 10.44 10.75 -28.88
CA SER A 719 11.62 9.93 -29.19
C SER A 719 11.43 9.16 -30.50
N GLN A 720 10.25 8.56 -30.66
CA GLN A 720 9.87 7.85 -31.88
C GLN A 720 9.85 8.79 -33.09
N LYS A 721 9.21 9.96 -32.99
CA LYS A 721 9.16 10.94 -34.09
C LYS A 721 10.54 11.49 -34.43
N TYR A 722 11.40 11.65 -33.44
CA TYR A 722 12.79 12.06 -33.66
C TYR A 722 13.58 11.00 -34.44
N LEU A 723 13.49 9.72 -34.05
CA LEU A 723 14.11 8.62 -34.79
C LEU A 723 13.48 8.46 -36.19
N GLN A 724 12.17 8.59 -36.31
CA GLN A 724 11.47 8.56 -37.59
C GLN A 724 11.92 9.68 -38.53
N MET A 725 12.15 10.89 -38.00
CA MET A 725 12.71 12.00 -38.77
C MET A 725 14.09 11.64 -39.32
N LYS A 726 14.99 11.09 -38.49
CA LYS A 726 16.34 10.67 -38.90
C LYS A 726 16.29 9.51 -39.92
N TRP A 727 15.41 8.55 -39.72
CA TRP A 727 15.16 7.43 -40.64
C TRP A 727 14.70 7.89 -42.02
N ASN A 728 13.67 8.75 -42.06
CA ASN A 728 13.14 9.28 -43.32
C ASN A 728 14.11 10.17 -44.07
N SER A 729 15.04 10.78 -43.34
CA SER A 729 16.00 11.72 -43.88
C SER A 729 17.17 11.05 -44.59
N TYR A 730 17.82 10.07 -43.93
CA TYR A 730 18.98 9.38 -44.51
C TYR A 730 18.96 7.87 -44.27
N GLY A 731 18.48 7.41 -43.11
CA GLY A 731 18.58 5.99 -42.72
C GLY A 731 18.02 5.02 -43.75
N LYS A 732 16.80 5.26 -44.23
CA LYS A 732 16.12 4.38 -45.19
C LYS A 732 16.85 4.26 -46.53
N TYR A 733 17.41 5.36 -47.02
CA TYR A 733 18.06 5.40 -48.33
C TYR A 733 19.40 4.67 -48.30
N PHE A 734 20.21 4.91 -47.27
CA PHE A 734 21.49 4.19 -47.10
C PHE A 734 21.27 2.69 -46.95
N HIS A 735 20.28 2.30 -46.15
CA HIS A 735 20.01 0.88 -45.94
C HIS A 735 19.45 0.19 -47.18
N LEU A 736 18.49 0.80 -47.89
CA LEU A 736 17.93 0.27 -49.13
C LEU A 736 18.99 0.14 -50.24
N VAL A 737 19.85 1.14 -50.36
CA VAL A 737 20.96 1.11 -51.33
C VAL A 737 21.94 -0.01 -51.01
N ASN A 738 22.28 -0.23 -49.73
CA ASN A 738 23.15 -1.33 -49.31
C ASN A 738 22.56 -2.71 -49.64
N VAL A 739 21.27 -2.92 -49.33
CA VAL A 739 20.57 -4.17 -49.66
C VAL A 739 20.50 -4.37 -51.18
N LEU A 740 20.22 -3.32 -51.95
CA LEU A 740 20.16 -3.39 -53.41
C LEU A 740 21.51 -3.77 -54.03
N PHE A 741 22.62 -3.15 -53.60
CA PHE A 741 23.96 -3.52 -54.05
C PHE A 741 24.30 -4.98 -53.72
N TYR A 742 23.91 -5.45 -52.53
CA TYR A 742 24.11 -6.84 -52.15
C TYR A 742 23.28 -7.82 -52.98
N CYS A 743 22.01 -7.49 -53.28
CA CYS A 743 21.15 -8.32 -54.13
C CYS A 743 21.70 -8.45 -55.56
N ILE A 744 22.31 -7.39 -56.10
CA ILE A 744 22.98 -7.46 -57.42
C ILE A 744 24.11 -8.50 -57.36
N PHE A 745 24.98 -8.42 -56.35
CA PHE A 745 26.04 -9.40 -56.13
C PHE A 745 25.48 -10.83 -56.01
N LEU A 746 24.43 -11.01 -55.22
CA LEU A 746 23.80 -12.33 -55.00
C LEU A 746 23.24 -12.94 -56.30
N ILE A 747 22.61 -12.12 -57.15
CA ILE A 747 22.11 -12.58 -58.47
C ILE A 747 23.29 -13.08 -59.32
N PHE A 748 24.38 -12.33 -59.39
CA PHE A 748 25.54 -12.77 -60.18
C PHE A 748 26.20 -14.03 -59.64
N VAL A 749 26.33 -14.18 -58.32
CA VAL A 749 26.89 -15.40 -57.69
C VAL A 749 26.03 -16.63 -57.96
N THR A 750 24.71 -16.48 -57.87
CA THR A 750 23.75 -17.58 -58.08
C THR A 750 23.69 -17.98 -59.55
N VAL A 751 23.62 -17.01 -60.48
CA VAL A 751 23.67 -17.26 -61.92
C VAL A 751 24.99 -17.91 -62.32
N TYR A 752 26.13 -17.40 -61.84
CA TYR A 752 27.44 -17.98 -62.12
C TYR A 752 27.55 -19.44 -61.67
N SER A 753 27.07 -19.74 -60.46
CA SER A 753 27.16 -21.09 -59.88
C SER A 753 26.22 -22.07 -60.57
N TYR A 754 25.05 -21.61 -61.04
CA TYR A 754 24.15 -22.38 -61.90
C TYR A 754 24.83 -22.72 -63.25
N LEU A 755 25.35 -21.71 -63.95
CA LEU A 755 26.03 -21.89 -65.24
C LEU A 755 27.29 -22.78 -65.12
N LEU A 756 28.02 -22.65 -64.02
CA LEU A 756 29.17 -23.51 -63.71
C LEU A 756 28.77 -24.99 -63.60
N MET A 757 27.60 -25.31 -63.04
CA MET A 757 27.13 -26.69 -62.88
C MET A 757 26.56 -27.26 -64.19
N GLU A 758 25.89 -26.44 -65.00
CA GLU A 758 25.25 -26.87 -66.24
C GLU A 758 26.26 -27.11 -67.37
N HIS A 759 27.22 -26.20 -67.58
CA HIS A 759 28.10 -26.23 -68.75
C HIS A 759 29.52 -26.79 -68.48
N VAL A 760 29.92 -27.04 -67.22
CA VAL A 760 31.26 -27.53 -66.88
C VAL A 760 31.18 -28.91 -66.21
N ASN A 761 31.49 -29.96 -66.97
CA ASN A 761 31.51 -31.33 -66.46
C ASN A 761 32.81 -31.66 -65.72
N PRO A 762 32.78 -32.01 -64.41
CA PRO A 762 34.00 -32.26 -63.62
C PRO A 762 34.70 -33.59 -63.96
N ILE A 763 34.06 -34.51 -64.69
CA ILE A 763 34.50 -35.91 -64.84
C ILE A 763 35.38 -36.14 -66.09
N ASN A 764 35.30 -35.29 -67.12
CA ASN A 764 36.04 -35.49 -68.38
C ASN A 764 37.41 -34.78 -68.39
N LYS A 765 38.45 -35.45 -67.88
CA LYS A 765 39.85 -35.00 -67.95
C LYS A 765 40.40 -34.81 -69.38
N ARG A 766 39.72 -35.30 -70.43
CA ARG A 766 40.22 -35.35 -71.83
C ARG A 766 39.87 -34.14 -72.71
N GLU A 767 39.01 -33.23 -72.28
CA GLU A 767 38.72 -31.97 -73.01
C GLU A 767 39.50 -30.77 -72.48
N ARG A 768 40.57 -31.02 -71.71
CA ARG A 768 41.45 -29.99 -71.15
C ARG A 768 42.21 -29.14 -72.18
N SER A 769 42.09 -29.43 -73.47
CA SER A 769 42.88 -28.78 -74.54
C SER A 769 42.05 -28.13 -75.65
N ARG A 770 40.71 -28.11 -75.59
CA ARG A 770 39.88 -27.55 -76.68
C ARG A 770 39.20 -26.22 -76.39
N VAL A 771 39.08 -25.81 -75.11
CA VAL A 771 38.42 -24.53 -74.77
C VAL A 771 39.36 -23.32 -74.94
N GLY A 772 40.68 -23.52 -74.97
CA GLY A 772 41.66 -22.48 -75.28
C GLY A 772 41.84 -22.17 -76.78
N ASP A 773 41.53 -23.12 -77.66
CA ASP A 773 41.78 -22.99 -79.11
C ASP A 773 40.61 -22.38 -79.90
N VAL A 774 39.44 -22.19 -79.27
CA VAL A 774 38.26 -21.59 -79.94
C VAL A 774 38.40 -20.08 -80.12
N TYR A 775 39.25 -19.40 -79.33
CA TYR A 775 39.37 -17.94 -79.40
C TYR A 775 40.18 -17.43 -80.60
N TYR A 776 41.00 -18.27 -81.24
CA TYR A 776 41.87 -17.85 -82.36
C TYR A 776 41.44 -18.33 -83.76
N ASN A 777 40.46 -19.24 -83.88
CA ASN A 777 40.08 -19.85 -85.16
C ASN A 777 38.69 -19.47 -85.70
N TYR A 778 38.12 -18.34 -85.28
CA TYR A 778 36.79 -17.88 -85.73
C TYR A 778 36.79 -16.78 -86.79
N THR A 779 37.91 -16.52 -87.49
CA THR A 779 37.95 -15.57 -88.62
C THR A 779 37.97 -16.22 -90.00
N ALA A 780 38.01 -17.56 -90.11
CA ALA A 780 37.94 -18.21 -91.42
C ALA A 780 37.40 -19.63 -91.31
N THR A 781 36.10 -19.81 -91.57
CA THR A 781 35.52 -20.75 -92.55
C THR A 781 34.04 -21.05 -92.26
N ASN A 782 33.33 -21.39 -93.34
CA ASN A 782 31.89 -21.29 -93.54
C ASN A 782 31.01 -22.22 -92.68
N ARG A 783 29.79 -21.72 -92.45
CA ARG A 783 28.55 -22.45 -92.11
C ARG A 783 28.46 -23.83 -92.78
N THR A 784 28.11 -24.85 -92.01
CA THR A 784 26.73 -25.36 -91.89
C THR A 784 26.67 -26.51 -90.88
N GLN A 785 25.57 -26.57 -90.11
CA GLN A 785 24.99 -27.77 -89.46
C GLN A 785 25.31 -28.00 -87.97
N THR A 786 24.79 -27.12 -87.08
CA THR A 786 23.79 -27.37 -86.00
C THR A 786 23.69 -26.09 -85.14
N ASN A 787 22.90 -25.12 -85.59
CA ASN A 787 22.99 -23.72 -85.13
C ASN A 787 22.14 -23.36 -83.90
N TRP A 788 21.48 -24.30 -83.21
CA TRP A 788 20.67 -23.94 -82.02
C TRP A 788 21.35 -24.22 -80.68
N ASP A 789 22.22 -25.23 -80.57
CA ASP A 789 22.97 -25.50 -79.33
C ASP A 789 24.24 -24.65 -79.21
N ILE A 790 24.86 -24.26 -80.33
CA ILE A 790 26.15 -23.53 -80.35
C ILE A 790 26.00 -22.05 -79.96
N ASP A 791 24.89 -21.40 -80.32
CA ASP A 791 24.61 -20.01 -79.94
C ASP A 791 24.27 -19.89 -78.44
N ALA A 792 23.60 -20.90 -77.86
CA ALA A 792 23.26 -20.94 -76.44
C ALA A 792 24.51 -21.13 -75.55
N ASP A 793 25.45 -21.99 -75.96
CA ASP A 793 26.71 -22.20 -75.24
C ASP A 793 27.62 -20.96 -75.27
N PHE A 794 27.65 -20.21 -76.37
CA PHE A 794 28.42 -18.96 -76.46
C PHE A 794 27.87 -17.87 -75.55
N GLU A 795 26.54 -17.67 -75.54
CA GLU A 795 25.88 -16.72 -74.64
C GLU A 795 26.10 -17.11 -73.16
N ALA A 796 26.04 -18.40 -72.82
CA ALA A 796 26.30 -18.90 -71.47
C ALA A 796 27.74 -18.63 -71.00
N ILE A 797 28.74 -18.85 -71.87
CA ILE A 797 30.16 -18.55 -71.56
C ILE A 797 30.39 -17.05 -71.39
N LEU A 798 29.74 -16.21 -72.20
CA LEU A 798 29.83 -14.75 -72.09
C LEU A 798 29.19 -14.24 -70.79
N ILE A 799 28.02 -14.77 -70.42
CA ILE A 799 27.34 -14.46 -69.15
C ILE A 799 28.17 -14.94 -67.95
N MET A 800 28.80 -16.11 -68.06
CA MET A 800 29.69 -16.63 -67.03
C MET A 800 30.94 -15.75 -66.85
N TYR A 801 31.57 -15.29 -67.95
CA TYR A 801 32.73 -14.40 -67.87
C TYR A 801 32.35 -13.02 -67.33
N THR A 802 31.25 -12.44 -67.77
CA THR A 802 30.79 -11.13 -67.28
C THR A 802 30.40 -11.16 -65.80
N SER A 803 29.69 -12.20 -65.34
CA SER A 803 29.39 -12.42 -63.93
C SER A 803 30.66 -12.60 -63.09
N SER A 804 31.66 -13.30 -63.61
CA SER A 804 33.00 -13.47 -62.99
C SER A 804 33.66 -12.11 -62.67
N VAL A 805 33.62 -11.17 -63.62
CA VAL A 805 34.23 -9.84 -63.48
C VAL A 805 33.47 -9.01 -62.45
N VAL A 806 32.13 -9.04 -62.50
CA VAL A 806 31.29 -8.30 -61.54
C VAL A 806 31.52 -8.78 -60.11
N ILE A 807 31.59 -10.10 -59.90
CA ILE A 807 31.86 -10.71 -58.59
C ILE A 807 33.24 -10.28 -58.08
N MET A 808 34.28 -10.30 -58.91
CA MET A 808 35.64 -9.91 -58.51
C MET A 808 35.75 -8.42 -58.16
N VAL A 809 35.08 -7.54 -58.91
CA VAL A 809 35.04 -6.10 -58.61
C VAL A 809 34.36 -5.87 -57.25
N TYR A 810 33.21 -6.52 -57.02
CA TYR A 810 32.48 -6.41 -55.76
C TYR A 810 33.33 -6.89 -54.57
N ILE A 811 33.95 -8.08 -54.68
CA ILE A 811 34.81 -8.64 -53.62
C ILE A 811 35.98 -7.70 -53.33
N SER A 812 36.62 -7.14 -54.36
CA SER A 812 37.77 -6.24 -54.18
C SER A 812 37.39 -4.99 -53.37
N VAL A 813 36.23 -4.39 -53.66
CA VAL A 813 35.72 -3.24 -52.90
C VAL A 813 35.38 -3.63 -51.45
N CYS A 814 34.76 -4.79 -51.24
CA CYS A 814 34.43 -5.31 -49.92
C CYS A 814 35.68 -5.64 -49.08
N MET A 815 36.71 -6.22 -49.67
CA MET A 815 37.98 -6.53 -48.99
C MET A 815 38.69 -5.25 -48.52
N ILE A 816 38.69 -4.20 -49.33
CA ILE A 816 39.22 -2.88 -48.94
C ILE A 816 38.40 -2.29 -47.78
N ARG A 817 37.06 -2.38 -47.86
CA ARG A 817 36.14 -1.92 -46.80
C ARG A 817 36.42 -2.65 -45.48
N GLU A 818 36.53 -3.97 -45.51
CA GLU A 818 36.78 -4.76 -44.29
C GLU A 818 38.17 -4.53 -43.71
N ALA A 819 39.20 -4.37 -44.55
CA ALA A 819 40.54 -3.99 -44.08
C ALA A 819 40.54 -2.62 -43.37
N TYR A 820 39.73 -1.67 -43.85
CA TYR A 820 39.54 -0.38 -43.17
C TYR A 820 38.81 -0.55 -41.83
N ASN A 821 37.75 -1.35 -41.78
CA ASN A 821 37.00 -1.62 -40.55
C ASN A 821 37.86 -2.31 -39.49
N LEU A 822 38.67 -3.31 -39.89
CA LEU A 822 39.62 -4.01 -39.01
C LEU A 822 40.62 -3.01 -38.37
N LYS A 823 41.10 -2.03 -39.15
CA LYS A 823 41.99 -0.97 -38.63
C LYS A 823 41.28 -0.05 -37.63
N GLN A 824 40.00 0.26 -37.85
CA GLN A 824 39.24 1.17 -37.00
C GLN A 824 38.80 0.51 -35.68
N GLN A 825 38.27 -0.71 -35.74
CA GLN A 825 37.64 -1.41 -34.62
C GLN A 825 38.60 -2.35 -33.86
N LYS A 826 39.80 -2.62 -34.39
CA LYS A 826 40.86 -3.44 -33.78
C LYS A 826 40.34 -4.80 -33.28
N TRP A 827 40.52 -5.13 -32.00
CA TRP A 827 40.14 -6.40 -31.40
C TRP A 827 38.63 -6.66 -31.41
N HIS A 828 37.81 -5.62 -31.33
CA HIS A 828 36.35 -5.79 -31.31
C HIS A 828 35.85 -6.40 -32.63
N TYR A 829 36.49 -6.05 -33.74
CA TYR A 829 36.14 -6.54 -35.07
C TYR A 829 36.26 -8.07 -35.22
N ILE A 830 37.28 -8.68 -34.60
CA ILE A 830 37.59 -10.12 -34.75
C ILE A 830 36.62 -10.99 -33.93
N VAL A 831 36.06 -10.44 -32.86
CA VAL A 831 35.14 -11.16 -31.96
C VAL A 831 33.73 -11.27 -32.58
N ASP A 832 33.37 -10.37 -33.50
CA ASP A 832 32.07 -10.37 -34.15
C ASP A 832 31.94 -11.50 -35.20
N PRO A 833 31.02 -12.47 -35.02
CA PRO A 833 30.91 -13.63 -35.90
C PRO A 833 30.42 -13.28 -37.32
N SER A 834 29.66 -12.19 -37.48
CA SER A 834 29.21 -11.71 -38.80
C SER A 834 30.39 -11.34 -39.71
N ASN A 835 31.45 -10.75 -39.13
CA ASN A 835 32.62 -10.36 -39.90
C ASN A 835 33.37 -11.60 -40.40
N LEU A 836 33.44 -12.66 -39.59
CA LEU A 836 34.02 -13.94 -39.98
C LEU A 836 33.23 -14.61 -41.12
N VAL A 837 31.89 -14.57 -41.06
CA VAL A 837 31.02 -15.05 -42.16
C VAL A 837 31.31 -14.26 -43.45
N SER A 838 31.43 -12.94 -43.36
CA SER A 838 31.79 -12.10 -44.51
C SER A 838 33.16 -12.43 -45.12
N TRP A 839 34.21 -12.60 -44.31
CA TRP A 839 35.55 -12.98 -44.80
C TRP A 839 35.56 -14.36 -45.47
N THR A 840 34.86 -15.35 -44.90
CA THR A 840 34.77 -16.70 -45.48
C THR A 840 34.01 -16.68 -46.81
N LEU A 841 32.95 -15.87 -46.94
CA LEU A 841 32.25 -15.61 -48.20
C LEU A 841 33.19 -15.01 -49.25
N TYR A 842 33.97 -13.97 -48.91
CA TYR A 842 34.85 -13.32 -49.90
C TYR A 842 35.99 -14.22 -50.36
N ILE A 843 36.60 -14.99 -49.45
CA ILE A 843 37.67 -15.94 -49.78
C ILE A 843 37.13 -17.07 -50.68
N SER A 844 36.00 -17.67 -50.30
CA SER A 844 35.38 -18.75 -51.09
C SER A 844 34.94 -18.26 -52.47
N ALA A 845 34.31 -17.07 -52.56
CA ALA A 845 33.89 -16.49 -53.83
C ALA A 845 35.08 -16.17 -54.75
N THR A 846 36.22 -15.75 -54.19
CA THR A 846 37.45 -15.54 -54.96
C THR A 846 37.96 -16.87 -55.54
N ILE A 847 37.98 -17.95 -54.75
CA ILE A 847 38.40 -19.29 -55.21
C ILE A 847 37.45 -19.83 -56.30
N THR A 848 36.16 -19.51 -56.21
CA THR A 848 35.12 -19.92 -57.18
C THR A 848 35.28 -19.24 -58.54
N VAL A 849 35.75 -17.99 -58.57
CA VAL A 849 35.81 -17.18 -59.79
C VAL A 849 37.22 -17.06 -60.38
N PHE A 850 38.27 -17.13 -59.57
CA PHE A 850 39.65 -16.98 -60.04
C PHE A 850 40.06 -17.94 -61.18
N PRO A 851 39.67 -19.24 -61.18
CA PRO A 851 40.08 -20.17 -62.24
C PRO A 851 39.45 -19.88 -63.61
N THR A 852 38.25 -19.27 -63.67
CA THR A 852 37.57 -18.97 -64.94
C THR A 852 38.19 -17.80 -65.69
N LEU A 853 38.87 -16.89 -65.00
CA LEU A 853 39.64 -15.81 -65.63
C LEU A 853 40.85 -16.32 -66.43
N TYR A 854 41.39 -17.48 -66.05
CA TYR A 854 42.54 -18.12 -66.72
C TYR A 854 42.14 -19.33 -67.59
N GLY A 855 40.84 -19.58 -67.76
CA GLY A 855 40.32 -20.68 -68.58
C GLY A 855 40.58 -22.09 -68.03
N HIS A 856 40.86 -22.23 -66.73
CA HIS A 856 41.14 -23.52 -66.10
C HIS A 856 40.04 -23.90 -65.10
N TYR A 857 39.40 -25.06 -65.29
CA TYR A 857 38.41 -25.57 -64.34
C TYR A 857 39.05 -26.59 -63.38
N SER A 858 38.84 -26.38 -62.08
CA SER A 858 39.38 -27.23 -61.02
C SER A 858 38.27 -27.83 -60.16
N ASN A 859 38.49 -29.03 -59.60
CA ASN A 859 37.49 -29.67 -58.73
C ASN A 859 37.21 -28.84 -57.46
N TYR A 860 38.21 -28.10 -56.96
CA TYR A 860 38.08 -27.22 -55.80
C TYR A 860 37.12 -26.05 -56.06
N GLN A 861 36.91 -25.68 -57.32
CA GLN A 861 36.00 -24.61 -57.72
C GLN A 861 34.55 -24.97 -57.40
N PHE A 862 34.14 -26.21 -57.63
CA PHE A 862 32.78 -26.68 -57.34
C PHE A 862 32.50 -26.73 -55.84
N SER A 863 33.47 -27.18 -55.03
CA SER A 863 33.36 -27.14 -53.57
C SER A 863 33.36 -25.72 -53.01
N ALA A 864 34.12 -24.80 -53.62
CA ALA A 864 34.09 -23.39 -53.22
C ALA A 864 32.78 -22.73 -53.63
N ALA A 865 32.23 -23.07 -54.80
CA ALA A 865 30.96 -22.53 -55.30
C ALA A 865 29.78 -22.90 -54.39
N SER A 866 29.72 -24.15 -53.90
CA SER A 866 28.65 -24.56 -52.98
C SER A 866 28.70 -23.78 -51.66
N ILE A 867 29.89 -23.59 -51.08
CA ILE A 867 30.09 -22.78 -49.87
C ILE A 867 29.73 -21.31 -50.14
N THR A 868 30.15 -20.76 -51.28
CA THR A 868 29.91 -19.37 -51.66
C THR A 868 28.42 -19.08 -51.79
N VAL A 869 27.66 -19.94 -52.50
CA VAL A 869 26.21 -19.78 -52.65
C VAL A 869 25.53 -19.83 -51.29
N PHE A 870 25.84 -20.83 -50.46
CA PHE A 870 25.25 -20.96 -49.13
C PHE A 870 25.50 -19.72 -48.25
N LEU A 871 26.77 -19.29 -48.14
CA LEU A 871 27.14 -18.14 -47.33
C LEU A 871 26.55 -16.82 -47.87
N SER A 872 26.41 -16.68 -49.20
CA SER A 872 25.80 -15.48 -49.79
C SER A 872 24.31 -15.32 -49.44
N TRP A 873 23.56 -16.43 -49.39
CA TRP A 873 22.16 -16.39 -48.92
C TRP A 873 22.06 -16.22 -47.40
N PHE A 874 23.00 -16.78 -46.64
CA PHE A 874 23.03 -16.61 -45.18
C PHE A 874 23.38 -15.18 -44.77
N GLU A 875 24.32 -14.53 -45.46
CA GLU A 875 24.68 -13.12 -45.22
C GLU A 875 23.53 -12.17 -45.60
N LEU A 876 22.72 -12.50 -46.62
CA LEU A 876 21.46 -11.77 -46.87
C LEU A 876 20.53 -11.81 -45.64
N LEU A 877 20.40 -12.96 -44.98
CA LEU A 877 19.58 -13.09 -43.77
C LEU A 877 20.11 -12.21 -42.63
N LEU A 878 21.43 -12.08 -42.47
CA LEU A 878 22.04 -11.16 -41.50
C LEU A 878 21.78 -9.68 -41.86
N LEU A 879 21.82 -9.32 -43.14
CA LEU A 879 21.46 -7.95 -43.58
C LEU A 879 19.99 -7.62 -43.30
N LEU A 880 19.10 -8.62 -43.35
CA LEU A 880 17.69 -8.45 -43.02
C LEU A 880 17.43 -8.24 -41.51
N GLN A 881 18.40 -8.50 -40.64
CA GLN A 881 18.30 -8.29 -39.19
C GLN A 881 17.87 -6.86 -38.81
N ARG A 882 18.18 -5.88 -39.67
CA ARG A 882 17.93 -4.46 -39.42
C ARG A 882 16.51 -4.00 -39.79
N PHE A 883 15.71 -4.83 -40.47
CA PHE A 883 14.31 -4.53 -40.79
C PHE A 883 13.37 -4.83 -39.63
N ASP A 884 12.29 -4.07 -39.53
CA ASP A 884 11.43 -4.12 -38.35
C ASP A 884 10.53 -5.35 -38.30
N GLN A 885 9.97 -5.76 -39.45
CA GLN A 885 9.08 -6.92 -39.53
C GLN A 885 9.87 -8.23 -39.52
N VAL A 886 10.98 -8.29 -40.26
CA VAL A 886 11.76 -9.53 -40.45
C VAL A 886 12.87 -9.68 -39.42
N GLY A 887 13.47 -8.58 -38.96
CA GLY A 887 14.67 -8.59 -38.13
C GLY A 887 14.47 -9.24 -36.76
N ILE A 888 13.28 -9.14 -36.16
CA ILE A 888 12.98 -9.83 -34.89
C ILE A 888 13.10 -11.35 -35.05
N TYR A 889 12.64 -11.91 -36.17
CA TYR A 889 12.77 -13.34 -36.46
C TYR A 889 14.23 -13.77 -36.66
N VAL A 890 15.03 -12.91 -37.30
CA VAL A 890 16.47 -13.14 -37.46
C VAL A 890 17.19 -13.12 -36.11
N VAL A 891 16.88 -12.16 -35.23
CA VAL A 891 17.44 -12.09 -33.87
C VAL A 891 17.02 -13.32 -33.05
N MET A 892 15.74 -13.71 -33.09
CA MET A 892 15.28 -14.93 -32.42
C MET A 892 16.01 -16.17 -32.94
N PHE A 893 16.15 -16.31 -34.27
CA PHE A 893 16.87 -17.42 -34.87
C PHE A 893 18.33 -17.50 -34.41
N LEU A 894 19.05 -16.36 -34.40
CA LEU A 894 20.45 -16.33 -33.98
C LEU A 894 20.62 -16.62 -32.47
N GLU A 895 19.70 -16.15 -31.64
CA GLU A 895 19.72 -16.45 -30.20
C GLU A 895 19.44 -17.94 -29.93
N ILE A 896 18.43 -18.52 -30.59
CA ILE A 896 18.14 -19.96 -30.53
C ILE A 896 19.32 -20.77 -31.06
N LEU A 897 19.96 -20.33 -32.16
CA LEU A 897 21.14 -20.98 -32.70
C LEU A 897 22.29 -20.96 -31.68
N GLN A 898 22.50 -19.83 -31.00
CA GLN A 898 23.52 -19.71 -29.97
C GLN A 898 23.23 -20.61 -28.76
N THR A 899 21.97 -20.70 -28.32
CA THR A 899 21.60 -21.59 -27.20
C THR A 899 21.68 -23.05 -27.62
N LEU A 900 21.26 -23.40 -28.84
CA LEU A 900 21.44 -24.72 -29.42
C LEU A 900 22.92 -25.14 -29.45
N ILE A 901 23.82 -24.28 -29.93
CA ILE A 901 25.28 -24.58 -29.97
C ILE A 901 25.81 -24.82 -28.55
N LYS A 902 25.46 -23.97 -27.58
CA LYS A 902 25.89 -24.12 -26.19
C LYS A 902 25.39 -25.44 -25.58
N VAL A 903 24.13 -25.79 -25.83
CA VAL A 903 23.51 -27.01 -25.32
C VAL A 903 24.14 -28.25 -25.98
N LEU A 904 24.31 -28.22 -27.31
CA LEU A 904 24.90 -29.31 -28.08
C LEU A 904 26.36 -29.58 -27.66
N MET A 905 27.14 -28.54 -27.33
CA MET A 905 28.49 -28.72 -26.78
C MET A 905 28.49 -29.52 -25.47
N VAL A 906 27.54 -29.27 -24.57
CA VAL A 906 27.41 -30.03 -23.31
C VAL A 906 27.00 -31.48 -23.57
N PHE A 907 26.05 -31.69 -24.49
CA PHE A 907 25.53 -33.02 -24.81
C PHE A 907 26.36 -33.80 -25.84
N SER A 908 27.39 -33.19 -26.44
CA SER A 908 28.35 -33.86 -27.33
C SER A 908 29.03 -35.06 -26.66
N ILE A 909 29.18 -35.04 -25.33
CA ILE A 909 29.70 -36.15 -24.53
C ILE A 909 28.82 -37.40 -24.69
N LEU A 910 27.50 -37.24 -24.71
CA LEU A 910 26.57 -38.35 -24.91
C LEU A 910 26.64 -38.89 -26.34
N ILE A 911 26.76 -38.00 -27.32
CA ILE A 911 26.92 -38.38 -28.74
C ILE A 911 28.20 -39.20 -28.92
N ILE A 912 29.30 -38.78 -28.28
CA ILE A 912 30.57 -39.52 -28.28
C ILE A 912 30.42 -40.87 -27.58
N ALA A 913 29.79 -40.92 -26.41
CA ALA A 913 29.59 -42.15 -25.66
C ALA A 913 28.75 -43.18 -26.43
N PHE A 914 27.60 -42.78 -26.99
CA PHE A 914 26.77 -43.67 -27.80
C PHE A 914 27.41 -44.03 -29.14
N GLY A 915 28.09 -43.09 -29.79
CA GLY A 915 28.80 -43.35 -31.05
C GLY A 915 29.90 -44.39 -30.90
N LEU A 916 30.70 -44.31 -29.84
CA LEU A 916 31.70 -45.32 -29.52
C LEU A 916 31.06 -46.66 -29.11
N ALA A 917 29.96 -46.63 -28.34
CA ALA A 917 29.24 -47.85 -27.95
C ALA A 917 28.67 -48.59 -29.18
N PHE A 918 28.00 -47.89 -30.08
CA PHE A 918 27.49 -48.49 -31.32
C PHE A 918 28.61 -48.92 -32.26
N TYR A 919 29.72 -48.18 -32.34
CA TYR A 919 30.90 -48.62 -33.09
C TYR A 919 31.42 -49.97 -32.56
N ILE A 920 31.60 -50.12 -31.25
CA ILE A 920 32.07 -51.38 -30.65
C ILE A 920 31.10 -52.53 -30.91
N LEU A 921 29.79 -52.26 -30.82
CA LEU A 921 28.75 -53.29 -30.96
C LEU A 921 28.47 -53.70 -32.40
N LEU A 922 28.56 -52.77 -33.37
CA LEU A 922 28.08 -52.96 -34.74
C LEU A 922 29.21 -52.98 -35.78
N SER A 923 30.44 -52.55 -35.47
CA SER A 923 31.55 -52.53 -36.44
C SER A 923 31.86 -53.90 -37.06
N LYS A 924 31.74 -54.98 -36.27
CA LYS A 924 32.01 -56.35 -36.73
C LYS A 924 30.89 -56.96 -37.58
N GLY A 925 29.75 -56.28 -37.71
CA GLY A 925 28.56 -56.75 -38.41
C GLY A 925 28.47 -56.35 -39.89
N ASN A 926 29.58 -55.92 -40.51
CA ASN A 926 29.62 -55.35 -41.87
C ASN A 926 28.66 -54.16 -42.09
N HIS A 927 28.30 -53.43 -41.01
CA HIS A 927 27.49 -52.22 -41.12
C HIS A 927 28.33 -51.06 -41.64
N LEU A 928 28.00 -50.54 -42.84
CA LEU A 928 28.67 -49.37 -43.41
C LEU A 928 28.58 -48.14 -42.47
N SER A 929 27.43 -47.99 -41.80
CA SER A 929 27.10 -46.89 -40.89
C SER A 929 27.91 -46.87 -39.59
N PHE A 930 28.54 -47.98 -39.19
CA PHE A 930 29.33 -48.11 -37.96
C PHE A 930 30.73 -48.69 -38.20
N SER A 931 31.21 -48.60 -39.44
CA SER A 931 32.49 -49.14 -39.88
C SER A 931 33.71 -48.40 -39.30
N ASN A 932 33.62 -47.08 -39.16
CA ASN A 932 34.67 -46.20 -38.64
C ASN A 932 34.12 -45.28 -37.56
N ILE A 933 34.96 -44.89 -36.59
CA ILE A 933 34.58 -44.00 -35.48
C ILE A 933 33.91 -42.70 -35.96
N PRO A 934 34.44 -41.95 -36.95
CA PRO A 934 33.80 -40.71 -37.41
C PRO A 934 32.42 -40.93 -38.04
N ILE A 935 32.25 -42.04 -38.79
CA ILE A 935 30.98 -42.38 -39.44
C ILE A 935 29.96 -42.82 -38.39
N ALA A 936 30.38 -43.56 -37.36
CA ALA A 936 29.54 -43.94 -36.23
C ALA A 936 29.07 -42.72 -35.41
N LEU A 937 29.97 -41.75 -35.18
CA LEU A 937 29.63 -40.47 -34.53
C LEU A 937 28.65 -39.65 -35.39
N MET A 938 28.88 -39.57 -36.70
CA MET A 938 27.96 -38.89 -37.62
C MET A 938 26.60 -39.58 -37.68
N ARG A 939 26.57 -40.92 -37.69
CA ARG A 939 25.34 -41.70 -37.71
C ARG A 939 24.56 -41.53 -36.41
N THR A 940 25.22 -41.57 -35.26
CA THR A 940 24.57 -41.31 -33.96
C THR A 940 24.05 -39.89 -33.83
N PHE A 941 24.76 -38.90 -34.38
CA PHE A 941 24.26 -37.55 -34.52
C PHE A 941 22.99 -37.47 -35.37
N ALA A 942 22.94 -38.16 -36.52
CA ALA A 942 21.73 -38.23 -37.35
C ALA A 942 20.57 -38.93 -36.62
N MET A 943 20.86 -40.03 -35.92
CA MET A 943 19.87 -40.77 -35.13
C MET A 943 19.27 -39.94 -33.97
N MET A 944 19.98 -38.94 -33.45
CA MET A 944 19.46 -38.02 -32.42
C MET A 944 18.23 -37.24 -32.90
N LEU A 945 18.18 -36.90 -34.20
CA LEU A 945 17.06 -36.18 -34.82
C LEU A 945 15.82 -37.06 -35.00
N GLY A 946 15.90 -38.35 -34.64
CA GLY A 946 14.82 -39.33 -34.81
C GLY A 946 14.93 -40.16 -36.09
N GLU A 947 15.96 -39.95 -36.92
CA GLU A 947 16.25 -40.77 -38.11
C GLU A 947 16.88 -42.12 -37.71
N LEU A 948 16.08 -42.99 -37.07
CA LEU A 948 16.51 -44.31 -36.66
C LEU A 948 16.02 -45.37 -37.65
N ASP A 949 16.95 -45.93 -38.43
CA ASP A 949 16.67 -47.07 -39.31
C ASP A 949 16.59 -48.38 -38.50
N PHE A 950 15.48 -48.56 -37.79
CA PHE A 950 15.28 -49.67 -36.87
C PHE A 950 15.26 -51.01 -37.62
N VAL A 951 14.54 -51.04 -38.74
CA VAL A 951 14.29 -52.28 -39.49
C VAL A 951 15.55 -52.73 -40.21
N GLY A 952 16.22 -51.84 -40.96
CA GLY A 952 17.38 -52.21 -41.76
C GLY A 952 18.63 -52.49 -40.93
N THR A 953 18.84 -51.72 -39.86
CA THR A 953 20.09 -51.80 -39.08
C THR A 953 20.01 -52.79 -37.90
N TYR A 954 18.83 -53.00 -37.29
CA TYR A 954 18.71 -53.77 -36.04
C TYR A 954 17.82 -55.01 -36.14
N VAL A 955 16.67 -54.93 -36.82
CA VAL A 955 15.69 -56.03 -36.88
C VAL A 955 16.01 -57.04 -37.98
N GLN A 956 16.30 -56.58 -39.19
CA GLN A 956 16.58 -57.47 -40.32
C GLN A 956 17.83 -58.34 -40.09
N PRO A 957 18.96 -57.82 -39.56
CA PRO A 957 20.13 -58.62 -39.19
C PRO A 957 19.92 -59.56 -37.99
N TYR A 958 18.77 -59.48 -37.30
CA TYR A 958 18.42 -60.36 -36.19
C TYR A 958 17.58 -61.57 -36.63
N TYR A 959 16.76 -61.43 -37.68
CA TYR A 959 15.83 -62.47 -38.13
C TYR A 959 16.21 -63.16 -39.46
N LYS A 960 17.03 -62.51 -40.31
CA LYS A 960 17.43 -63.07 -41.62
C LYS A 960 18.92 -63.38 -41.65
N ASP A 961 19.29 -64.66 -41.79
CA ASP A 961 20.68 -65.11 -41.96
C ASP A 961 21.22 -64.87 -43.40
N ASP A 962 20.36 -64.58 -44.38
CA ASP A 962 20.73 -64.42 -45.81
C ASP A 962 21.28 -63.03 -46.18
N SER A 963 21.44 -62.11 -45.24
CA SER A 963 22.06 -60.79 -45.49
C SER A 963 23.51 -60.76 -44.99
N ASP A 964 24.44 -60.19 -45.77
CA ASP A 964 25.87 -59.98 -45.41
C ASP A 964 26.11 -59.14 -44.12
N ILE A 965 25.02 -58.68 -43.49
CA ILE A 965 24.97 -57.85 -42.30
C ILE A 965 24.51 -58.71 -41.12
N ILE A 966 25.36 -58.84 -40.10
CA ILE A 966 25.13 -59.71 -38.94
C ILE A 966 25.14 -58.85 -37.66
N LEU A 967 24.26 -59.12 -36.71
CA LEU A 967 24.24 -58.46 -35.40
C LEU A 967 25.07 -59.29 -34.37
N PRO A 968 26.35 -58.98 -34.12
CA PRO A 968 27.23 -59.87 -33.32
C PRO A 968 26.82 -59.96 -31.84
N PHE A 969 26.22 -58.91 -31.29
CA PHE A 969 25.84 -58.84 -29.87
C PHE A 969 24.39 -58.32 -29.71
N PRO A 970 23.36 -59.15 -29.91
CA PRO A 970 21.97 -58.69 -30.00
C PRO A 970 21.44 -58.05 -28.71
N ILE A 971 21.60 -58.72 -27.57
CA ILE A 971 21.06 -58.26 -26.27
C ILE A 971 21.62 -56.88 -25.85
N PRO A 972 22.96 -56.67 -25.76
CA PRO A 972 23.49 -55.37 -25.36
C PRO A 972 23.18 -54.28 -26.40
N THR A 973 23.06 -54.63 -27.68
CA THR A 973 22.69 -53.67 -28.73
C THR A 973 21.27 -53.15 -28.53
N PHE A 974 20.29 -54.01 -28.28
CA PHE A 974 18.91 -53.56 -28.03
C PHE A 974 18.78 -52.75 -26.72
N ILE A 975 19.55 -53.06 -25.68
CA ILE A 975 19.57 -52.29 -24.42
C ILE A 975 20.12 -50.88 -24.66
N ILE A 976 21.29 -50.78 -25.30
CA ILE A 976 21.91 -49.47 -25.61
C ILE A 976 21.03 -48.67 -26.57
N LEU A 977 20.35 -49.33 -27.51
CA LEU A 977 19.39 -48.72 -28.41
C LEU A 977 18.16 -48.16 -27.68
N ALA A 978 17.57 -48.92 -26.75
CA ALA A 978 16.43 -48.46 -25.97
C ALA A 978 16.80 -47.26 -25.08
N LEU A 979 17.97 -47.32 -24.44
CA LEU A 979 18.49 -46.23 -23.61
C LEU A 979 18.83 -44.99 -24.46
N PHE A 980 19.36 -45.19 -25.66
CA PHE A 980 19.57 -44.12 -26.65
C PHE A 980 18.24 -43.46 -27.06
N MET A 981 17.19 -44.23 -27.38
CA MET A 981 15.88 -43.71 -27.78
C MET A 981 15.23 -42.82 -26.72
N ILE A 982 15.38 -43.17 -25.44
CA ILE A 982 14.85 -42.38 -24.32
C ILE A 982 15.66 -41.09 -24.14
N LEU A 983 16.98 -41.19 -24.09
CA LEU A 983 17.84 -40.05 -23.73
C LEU A 983 18.01 -39.05 -24.86
N MET A 984 18.18 -39.52 -26.10
CA MET A 984 18.57 -38.67 -27.22
C MET A 984 17.33 -38.13 -27.98
N PRO A 985 16.52 -38.93 -28.71
CA PRO A 985 15.33 -38.40 -29.39
C PRO A 985 14.22 -37.86 -28.48
N ILE A 986 14.01 -38.41 -27.29
CA ILE A 986 12.87 -38.00 -26.44
C ILE A 986 13.27 -36.90 -25.46
N LEU A 987 14.23 -37.16 -24.58
CA LEU A 987 14.58 -36.21 -23.52
C LEU A 987 15.32 -34.99 -24.09
N LEU A 988 16.43 -35.21 -24.81
CA LEU A 988 17.25 -34.11 -25.31
C LEU A 988 16.50 -33.23 -26.32
N MET A 989 15.75 -33.81 -27.25
CA MET A 989 14.98 -33.00 -28.22
C MET A 989 13.86 -32.18 -27.57
N ASN A 990 13.11 -32.76 -26.62
CA ASN A 990 12.07 -32.00 -25.92
C ASN A 990 12.66 -30.91 -25.01
N LEU A 991 13.83 -31.15 -24.42
CA LEU A 991 14.57 -30.13 -23.67
C LEU A 991 15.03 -28.98 -24.57
N LEU A 992 15.57 -29.28 -25.75
CA LEU A 992 15.98 -28.27 -26.73
C LEU A 992 14.79 -27.43 -27.20
N ILE A 993 13.64 -28.05 -27.45
CA ILE A 993 12.39 -27.33 -27.77
C ILE A 993 11.96 -26.43 -26.61
N GLY A 994 11.99 -26.95 -25.37
CA GLY A 994 11.62 -26.18 -24.18
C GLY A 994 12.51 -24.95 -23.95
N LEU A 995 13.83 -25.09 -24.12
CA LEU A 995 14.78 -23.98 -24.04
C LEU A 995 14.55 -22.96 -25.15
N ALA A 996 14.35 -23.41 -26.40
CA ALA A 996 14.05 -22.53 -27.52
C ALA A 996 12.75 -21.73 -27.28
N VAL A 997 11.70 -22.35 -26.73
CA VAL A 997 10.45 -21.66 -26.38
C VAL A 997 10.68 -20.61 -25.29
N GLY A 998 11.47 -20.92 -24.26
CA GLY A 998 11.84 -19.97 -23.21
C GLY A 998 12.66 -18.79 -23.74
N ASP A 999 13.64 -19.06 -24.60
CA ASP A 999 14.45 -18.02 -25.25
C ASP A 999 13.56 -17.11 -26.11
N ILE A 1000 12.67 -17.67 -26.93
CA ILE A 1000 11.72 -16.90 -27.76
C ILE A 1000 10.86 -15.98 -26.90
N GLU A 1001 10.34 -16.45 -25.77
CA GLU A 1001 9.52 -15.63 -24.87
C GLU A 1001 10.32 -14.45 -24.29
N SER A 1002 11.54 -14.72 -23.82
CA SER A 1002 12.43 -13.69 -23.25
C SER A 1002 12.85 -12.65 -24.29
N VAL A 1003 13.17 -13.10 -25.52
CA VAL A 1003 13.51 -12.23 -26.65
C VAL A 1003 12.31 -11.41 -27.04
N ARG A 1004 11.10 -11.98 -27.12
CA ARG A 1004 9.89 -11.24 -27.46
C ARG A 1004 9.60 -10.10 -26.47
N ARG A 1005 9.79 -10.33 -25.16
CA ARG A 1005 9.63 -9.29 -24.13
C ARG A 1005 10.65 -8.15 -24.28
N ASN A 1006 11.91 -8.48 -24.58
CA ASN A 1006 13.00 -7.51 -24.75
C ASN A 1006 13.16 -6.98 -26.19
N ALA A 1007 12.43 -7.55 -27.15
CA ALA A 1007 12.61 -7.31 -28.58
C ALA A 1007 12.35 -5.84 -28.94
N GLN A 1008 11.39 -5.20 -28.29
CA GLN A 1008 11.10 -3.79 -28.53
C GLN A 1008 12.28 -2.89 -28.16
N LEU A 1009 12.90 -3.12 -27.00
CA LEU A 1009 14.10 -2.38 -26.57
C LEU A 1009 15.31 -2.73 -27.43
N LYS A 1010 15.57 -4.01 -27.68
CA LYS A 1010 16.68 -4.45 -28.57
C LYS A 1010 16.53 -3.86 -29.97
N ARG A 1011 15.30 -3.79 -30.49
CA ARG A 1011 14.96 -3.16 -31.78
C ARG A 1011 15.30 -1.68 -31.79
N LEU A 1012 14.76 -0.92 -30.83
CA LEU A 1012 15.01 0.53 -30.75
C LEU A 1012 16.50 0.80 -30.52
N ALA A 1013 17.16 0.03 -29.64
CA ALA A 1013 18.59 0.12 -29.40
C ALA A 1013 19.41 -0.12 -30.68
N MET A 1014 19.09 -1.16 -31.45
CA MET A 1014 19.78 -1.47 -32.71
C MET A 1014 19.62 -0.36 -33.76
N GLN A 1015 18.43 0.26 -33.84
CA GLN A 1015 18.21 1.43 -34.70
C GLN A 1015 19.00 2.66 -34.23
N VAL A 1016 19.08 2.89 -32.92
CA VAL A 1016 19.82 4.01 -32.35
C VAL A 1016 21.32 3.84 -32.60
N VAL A 1017 21.85 2.62 -32.41
CA VAL A 1017 23.25 2.28 -32.74
C VAL A 1017 23.51 2.51 -34.22
N LEU A 1018 22.61 2.05 -35.10
CA LEU A 1018 22.70 2.30 -36.54
C LEU A 1018 22.78 3.79 -36.86
N HIS A 1019 21.85 4.59 -36.33
CA HIS A 1019 21.84 6.03 -36.57
C HIS A 1019 23.09 6.72 -36.03
N THR A 1020 23.57 6.29 -34.86
CA THR A 1020 24.81 6.80 -34.24
C THR A 1020 26.03 6.50 -35.10
N GLU A 1021 26.15 5.28 -35.64
CA GLU A 1021 27.24 4.90 -36.54
C GLU A 1021 27.19 5.62 -37.88
N LEU A 1022 25.99 5.77 -38.46
CA LEU A 1022 25.80 6.50 -39.71
C LEU A 1022 26.16 7.99 -39.54
N GLU A 1023 25.71 8.65 -38.47
CA GLU A 1023 26.04 10.06 -38.22
C GLU A 1023 27.54 10.27 -37.97
N ARG A 1024 28.23 9.32 -37.33
CA ARG A 1024 29.69 9.36 -37.18
C ARG A 1024 30.41 9.32 -38.52
N LYS A 1025 29.90 8.56 -39.49
CA LYS A 1025 30.50 8.38 -40.83
C LYS A 1025 30.07 9.47 -41.84
N LEU A 1026 28.97 10.18 -41.59
CA LEU A 1026 28.43 11.17 -42.52
C LEU A 1026 29.19 12.53 -42.50
N PRO A 1027 29.34 13.17 -43.68
CA PRO A 1027 29.81 14.54 -43.78
C PRO A 1027 28.89 15.55 -43.06
N ALA A 1028 29.48 16.55 -42.41
CA ALA A 1028 28.71 17.55 -41.64
C ALA A 1028 27.72 18.35 -42.52
N PHE A 1029 28.06 18.64 -43.77
CA PHE A 1029 27.18 19.42 -44.66
C PHE A 1029 25.86 18.71 -44.97
N LEU A 1030 25.85 17.36 -45.01
CA LEU A 1030 24.63 16.58 -45.20
C LEU A 1030 23.77 16.61 -43.94
N LEU A 1031 24.38 16.45 -42.77
CA LEU A 1031 23.69 16.50 -41.49
C LEU A 1031 23.06 17.88 -41.23
N GLU A 1032 23.78 18.96 -41.52
CA GLU A 1032 23.27 20.33 -41.37
C GLU A 1032 22.05 20.63 -42.26
N LYS A 1033 21.99 20.04 -43.46
CA LYS A 1033 20.86 20.24 -44.38
C LYS A 1033 19.61 19.46 -43.95
N VAL A 1034 19.81 18.41 -43.16
CA VAL A 1034 18.81 17.38 -42.88
C VAL A 1034 18.22 17.53 -41.48
N ASP A 1035 19.03 18.00 -40.51
CA ASP A 1035 18.63 18.11 -39.12
C ASP A 1035 17.65 19.26 -38.89
N LYS A 1036 16.53 18.93 -38.24
CA LYS A 1036 15.47 19.89 -37.88
C LYS A 1036 15.27 19.83 -36.38
N LEU A 1037 15.25 21.01 -35.75
CA LEU A 1037 14.98 21.14 -34.31
C LEU A 1037 13.50 21.00 -33.97
N GLU A 1038 12.60 21.18 -34.95
CA GLU A 1038 11.16 21.08 -34.77
C GLU A 1038 10.51 20.35 -35.94
N LEU A 1039 9.51 19.52 -35.65
CA LEU A 1039 8.68 18.82 -36.62
C LEU A 1039 7.21 19.15 -36.39
N ILE A 1040 6.53 19.61 -37.43
CA ILE A 1040 5.09 19.91 -37.40
C ILE A 1040 4.37 18.86 -38.23
N GLU A 1041 3.49 18.10 -37.60
CA GLU A 1041 2.68 17.07 -38.22
C GLU A 1041 1.22 17.52 -38.26
N TYR A 1042 0.55 17.27 -39.38
CA TYR A 1042 -0.87 17.55 -39.59
C TYR A 1042 -1.62 16.22 -39.76
N PRO A 1043 -2.15 15.62 -38.67
CA PRO A 1043 -2.73 14.28 -38.70
C PRO A 1043 -3.87 14.14 -39.72
N ASN A 1044 -4.67 15.20 -39.88
CA ASN A 1044 -5.85 15.19 -40.75
C ASN A 1044 -5.54 15.54 -42.21
N ASN A 1045 -4.30 15.89 -42.51
CA ASN A 1045 -3.89 16.22 -43.87
C ASN A 1045 -3.25 15.00 -44.52
N LYS A 1046 -4.08 14.17 -45.18
CA LYS A 1046 -3.59 13.04 -45.98
C LYS A 1046 -2.78 13.59 -47.14
N LYS A 1047 -1.45 13.52 -47.06
CA LYS A 1047 -0.56 13.75 -48.20
C LYS A 1047 -0.77 12.64 -49.22
N CYS A 1048 -1.77 12.80 -50.08
CA CYS A 1048 -1.97 11.97 -51.25
C CYS A 1048 -1.00 12.42 -52.35
N LYS A 1049 0.10 11.67 -52.52
CA LYS A 1049 0.84 11.45 -53.79
C LYS A 1049 2.06 10.57 -53.49
N LEU A 1050 1.83 9.29 -53.23
CA LEU A 1050 2.88 8.27 -53.29
C LEU A 1050 2.41 7.20 -54.28
N GLY A 1051 3.25 6.85 -55.26
CA GLY A 1051 2.95 5.85 -56.29
C GLY A 1051 2.82 4.43 -55.70
N PHE A 1052 2.25 3.51 -56.47
CA PHE A 1052 2.04 2.11 -56.07
C PHE A 1052 3.32 1.41 -55.56
N LEU A 1053 4.47 1.67 -56.19
CA LEU A 1053 5.77 1.18 -55.74
C LEU A 1053 6.19 1.74 -54.37
N ASP A 1054 5.89 3.01 -54.12
CA ASP A 1054 6.20 3.65 -52.85
C ASP A 1054 5.28 3.11 -51.74
N LEU A 1055 4.04 2.72 -52.06
CA LEU A 1055 3.12 2.06 -51.13
C LEU A 1055 3.62 0.65 -50.72
N ILE A 1056 4.12 -0.13 -51.68
CA ILE A 1056 4.67 -1.47 -51.43
C ILE A 1056 5.99 -1.38 -50.66
N LEU A 1057 6.90 -0.49 -51.08
CA LEU A 1057 8.15 -0.22 -50.37
C LEU A 1057 7.89 0.32 -48.95
N HIS A 1058 6.87 1.15 -48.76
CA HIS A 1058 6.48 1.64 -47.44
C HIS A 1058 5.97 0.53 -46.52
N LYS A 1059 5.16 -0.40 -47.03
CA LYS A 1059 4.54 -1.47 -46.24
C LYS A 1059 5.49 -2.59 -45.83
N TRP A 1060 6.47 -2.92 -46.68
CA TRP A 1060 7.44 -4.00 -46.44
C TRP A 1060 8.79 -3.51 -45.89
N PHE A 1061 9.23 -2.31 -46.29
CA PHE A 1061 10.61 -1.86 -46.03
C PHE A 1061 10.71 -0.56 -45.22
N CYS A 1062 9.62 0.20 -45.00
CA CYS A 1062 9.73 1.55 -44.44
C CYS A 1062 8.50 2.03 -43.62
N ASN A 1063 8.28 1.48 -42.43
CA ASN A 1063 7.89 2.30 -41.26
C ASN A 1063 8.01 1.48 -39.95
N PRO A 1064 9.09 1.65 -39.17
CA PRO A 1064 9.26 0.96 -37.88
C PRO A 1064 8.25 1.30 -36.80
N PHE A 1065 7.52 2.40 -37.02
CA PHE A 1065 6.75 3.12 -36.02
C PHE A 1065 5.28 3.24 -36.39
N THR A 1066 4.78 2.51 -37.41
CA THR A 1066 3.35 2.45 -37.68
C THR A 1066 2.62 1.75 -36.54
N GLU A 1067 1.46 2.30 -36.19
CA GLU A 1067 0.53 1.92 -35.13
C GLU A 1067 0.12 0.44 -35.21
N ASP A 1068 0.99 -0.46 -34.77
CA ASP A 1068 0.55 -1.80 -34.41
C ASP A 1068 -0.05 -1.72 -33.01
N THR A 1069 -1.33 -2.07 -32.94
CA THR A 1069 -2.16 -2.43 -31.77
C THR A 1069 -1.49 -3.38 -30.75
N GLY A 1070 -0.24 -3.79 -30.97
CA GLY A 1070 0.61 -4.49 -30.00
C GLY A 1070 1.42 -3.58 -29.07
N LEU A 1071 1.46 -2.26 -29.30
CA LEU A 1071 2.15 -1.30 -28.41
C LEU A 1071 1.42 -1.18 -27.05
N ASP A 1072 0.08 -1.28 -27.06
CA ASP A 1072 -0.74 -1.30 -25.84
C ASP A 1072 -0.56 -2.61 -25.06
N LEU A 1073 -0.33 -3.74 -25.73
CA LEU A 1073 -0.23 -5.05 -25.07
C LEU A 1073 1.05 -5.28 -24.24
N VAL A 1074 2.11 -4.48 -24.43
CA VAL A 1074 3.39 -4.63 -23.70
C VAL A 1074 3.55 -3.58 -22.60
N LEU A 1075 2.95 -2.40 -22.78
CA LEU A 1075 2.84 -1.39 -21.72
C LEU A 1075 1.76 -1.76 -20.68
N GLU A 1076 0.82 -2.65 -21.03
CA GLU A 1076 -0.13 -3.28 -20.11
C GLU A 1076 0.39 -4.57 -19.44
N ASN A 1077 1.69 -4.63 -19.09
CA ASN A 1077 2.11 -5.61 -18.10
C ASN A 1077 1.59 -5.16 -16.72
N ASN A 1078 0.53 -5.82 -16.27
CA ASN A 1078 -0.13 -5.57 -14.98
C ASN A 1078 0.87 -5.44 -13.81
N ASP A 1079 2.03 -6.12 -13.83
CA ASP A 1079 3.00 -6.09 -12.73
C ASP A 1079 3.74 -4.75 -12.59
N ASP A 1080 4.14 -4.11 -13.69
CA ASP A 1080 4.86 -2.82 -13.64
C ASP A 1080 3.89 -1.67 -13.29
N TYR A 1081 2.68 -1.71 -13.84
CA TYR A 1081 1.62 -0.80 -13.44
C TYR A 1081 1.23 -1.01 -11.96
N VAL A 1082 1.09 -2.25 -11.49
CA VAL A 1082 0.77 -2.56 -10.09
C VAL A 1082 1.91 -2.12 -9.17
N THR A 1083 3.18 -2.32 -9.53
CA THR A 1083 4.31 -1.86 -8.71
C THR A 1083 4.38 -0.33 -8.65
N GLU A 1084 4.15 0.37 -9.76
CA GLU A 1084 4.07 1.83 -9.77
C GLU A 1084 2.88 2.35 -8.95
N GLN A 1085 1.70 1.77 -9.11
CA GLN A 1085 0.53 2.15 -8.31
C GLN A 1085 0.76 1.82 -6.84
N MET A 1086 1.41 0.70 -6.52
CA MET A 1086 1.74 0.32 -5.14
C MET A 1086 2.77 1.28 -4.54
N GLU A 1087 3.77 1.76 -5.30
CA GLU A 1087 4.68 2.81 -4.85
C GLU A 1087 3.95 4.13 -4.61
N LYS A 1088 3.07 4.54 -5.54
CA LYS A 1088 2.25 5.76 -5.38
C LYS A 1088 1.36 5.66 -4.14
N GLN A 1089 0.71 4.51 -3.94
CA GLN A 1089 -0.09 4.25 -2.74
C GLN A 1089 0.78 4.27 -1.49
N LYS A 1090 1.95 3.64 -1.50
CA LYS A 1090 2.88 3.63 -0.34
C LYS A 1090 3.35 5.03 0.04
N ARG A 1091 3.66 5.90 -0.94
CA ARG A 1091 4.00 7.31 -0.67
C ARG A 1091 2.83 8.07 -0.08
N LYS A 1092 1.64 7.96 -0.69
CA LYS A 1092 0.40 8.56 -0.17
C LYS A 1092 0.09 8.08 1.24
N PHE A 1093 0.26 6.79 1.54
CA PHE A 1093 0.07 6.25 2.88
C PHE A 1093 1.06 6.83 3.88
N ARG A 1094 2.33 6.99 3.52
CA ARG A 1094 3.33 7.58 4.40
C ARG A 1094 3.04 9.05 4.69
N GLU A 1095 2.62 9.83 3.68
CA GLU A 1095 2.19 11.21 3.87
C GLU A 1095 0.93 11.30 4.72
N MET A 1096 -0.09 10.49 4.42
CA MET A 1096 -1.31 10.41 5.22
C MET A 1096 -0.98 10.01 6.66
N GLN A 1097 -0.07 9.07 6.88
CA GLN A 1097 0.37 8.66 8.21
C GLN A 1097 1.03 9.82 8.97
N ASN A 1098 1.99 10.52 8.35
CA ASN A 1098 2.63 11.68 8.97
C ASN A 1098 1.62 12.79 9.31
N VAL A 1099 0.68 13.07 8.40
CA VAL A 1099 -0.39 14.06 8.63
C VAL A 1099 -1.35 13.57 9.71
N LEU A 1100 -1.70 12.28 9.73
CA LEU A 1100 -2.57 11.69 10.75
C LEU A 1100 -1.90 11.73 12.12
N ASP A 1101 -0.60 11.47 12.22
CA ASP A 1101 0.16 11.56 13.47
C ASP A 1101 0.20 13.01 13.98
N GLN A 1102 0.41 13.98 13.09
CA GLN A 1102 0.33 15.41 13.43
C GLN A 1102 -1.09 15.81 13.85
N GLN A 1103 -2.12 15.37 13.11
CA GLN A 1103 -3.52 15.63 13.45
C GLN A 1103 -3.92 14.93 14.75
N TYR A 1104 -3.41 13.73 15.01
CA TYR A 1104 -3.65 12.99 16.24
C TYR A 1104 -3.01 13.69 17.43
N LEU A 1105 -1.77 14.17 17.30
CA LEU A 1105 -1.12 15.00 18.31
C LEU A 1105 -1.93 16.29 18.56
N LEU A 1106 -2.43 16.92 17.50
CA LEU A 1106 -3.26 18.12 17.61
C LEU A 1106 -4.62 17.82 18.25
N LEU A 1107 -5.30 16.74 17.86
CA LEU A 1107 -6.57 16.29 18.42
C LEU A 1107 -6.41 15.90 19.87
N ARG A 1108 -5.33 15.21 20.23
CA ARG A 1108 -4.98 14.89 21.61
C ARG A 1108 -4.77 16.19 22.40
N LEU A 1109 -4.10 17.17 21.81
CA LEU A 1109 -3.92 18.50 22.39
C LEU A 1109 -5.27 19.24 22.52
N ILE A 1110 -6.16 19.17 21.53
CA ILE A 1110 -7.49 19.77 21.58
C ILE A 1110 -8.34 19.09 22.65
N VAL A 1111 -8.43 17.77 22.68
CA VAL A 1111 -9.21 17.01 23.68
C VAL A 1111 -8.66 17.26 25.08
N GLN A 1112 -7.34 17.31 25.23
CA GLN A 1112 -6.70 17.70 26.50
C GLN A 1112 -7.03 19.13 26.93
N LYS A 1113 -7.44 20.01 26.00
CA LYS A 1113 -7.66 21.44 26.22
C LYS A 1113 -9.09 21.91 25.98
N MET A 1114 -9.99 21.01 25.63
CA MET A 1114 -11.40 21.31 25.42
C MET A 1114 -12.06 21.39 26.80
N GLU A 1115 -12.42 22.60 27.22
CA GLU A 1115 -13.33 22.79 28.35
C GLU A 1115 -14.71 22.22 27.95
N ILE A 1116 -14.97 20.97 28.29
CA ILE A 1116 -16.29 20.37 28.14
C ILE A 1116 -17.15 20.91 29.30
N LYS A 1117 -17.68 22.13 29.13
CA LYS A 1117 -18.84 22.57 29.91
C LYS A 1117 -20.05 21.97 29.26
N THR A 1118 -20.67 21.01 29.92
CA THR A 1118 -21.97 20.52 29.46
C THR A 1118 -23.01 21.62 29.70
N GLU A 1119 -23.95 21.85 28.79
CA GLU A 1119 -25.11 22.74 29.00
C GLU A 1119 -25.94 22.36 30.25
N ALA A 1120 -25.64 21.23 30.90
CA ALA A 1120 -26.15 20.85 32.20
C ALA A 1120 -25.58 21.68 33.38
N ASP A 1121 -24.49 22.43 33.18
CA ASP A 1121 -23.84 23.28 34.18
C ASP A 1121 -24.34 24.75 34.14
N ASP A 1122 -25.21 25.11 33.20
CA ASP A 1122 -25.88 26.43 33.14
C ASP A 1122 -27.14 26.50 34.05
N VAL A 1123 -27.45 25.42 34.78
CA VAL A 1123 -28.52 25.44 35.78
C VAL A 1123 -27.91 25.69 37.15
N ASP A 1124 -27.72 26.97 37.44
CA ASP A 1124 -27.30 27.47 38.75
C ASP A 1124 -28.31 27.03 39.83
N GLU A 1125 -27.82 26.37 40.88
CA GLU A 1125 -28.58 26.05 42.09
C GLU A 1125 -28.92 27.36 42.83
N GLY A 1126 -30.09 27.95 42.60
CA GLY A 1126 -30.46 29.17 43.34
C GLY A 1126 -31.77 29.90 43.02
N VAL A 1127 -32.68 29.38 42.18
CA VAL A 1127 -33.93 30.10 41.84
C VAL A 1127 -35.16 29.38 42.42
N SER A 1128 -35.95 30.12 43.21
CA SER A 1128 -37.20 29.66 43.83
C SER A 1128 -38.29 29.31 42.79
N PRO A 1129 -39.15 28.29 43.01
CA PRO A 1129 -40.04 27.74 41.99
C PRO A 1129 -41.18 28.66 41.50
N ASN A 1130 -41.35 29.86 42.08
CA ASN A 1130 -42.55 30.67 41.85
C ASN A 1130 -42.49 31.69 40.70
N ASP A 1131 -41.33 31.91 40.06
CA ASP A 1131 -41.18 33.01 39.09
C ASP A 1131 -41.02 32.61 37.61
N THR A 1132 -41.26 31.35 37.23
CA THR A 1132 -41.25 30.97 35.80
C THR A 1132 -42.66 30.97 35.21
N LYS A 1133 -43.16 32.17 34.87
CA LYS A 1133 -44.33 32.31 33.99
C LYS A 1133 -43.98 31.91 32.54
N VAL A 1134 -44.58 30.80 32.13
CA VAL A 1134 -45.25 30.51 30.84
C VAL A 1134 -44.54 30.92 29.54
N VAL A 1135 -43.91 29.96 28.84
CA VAL A 1135 -44.08 29.72 27.38
C VAL A 1135 -43.68 28.25 27.05
N PRO A 1136 -44.06 27.65 25.90
CA PRO A 1136 -44.92 26.48 25.86
C PRO A 1136 -44.19 25.16 25.61
N ARG A 1137 -44.77 24.11 26.19
CA ARG A 1137 -44.49 22.68 26.00
C ARG A 1137 -44.28 22.32 24.52
N TRP A 1138 -43.07 21.92 24.16
CA TRP A 1138 -42.82 21.10 22.97
C TRP A 1138 -42.68 19.64 23.38
N SER A 1139 -43.63 18.83 22.91
CA SER A 1139 -43.71 17.39 23.10
C SER A 1139 -42.75 16.65 22.16
N SER A 1140 -41.69 16.03 22.67
CA SER A 1140 -41.18 14.77 22.09
C SER A 1140 -40.31 13.98 23.08
N HIS A 1141 -40.73 12.75 23.40
CA HIS A 1141 -40.08 11.85 24.36
C HIS A 1141 -39.03 10.93 23.72
N ARG A 1142 -38.34 11.37 22.65
CA ARG A 1142 -37.54 10.45 21.79
C ARG A 1142 -36.03 10.71 21.72
N ASN A 1143 -35.49 11.76 22.33
CA ASN A 1143 -34.04 12.03 22.28
C ASN A 1143 -33.27 11.85 23.60
N ARG A 1144 -33.93 11.47 24.71
CA ARG A 1144 -33.23 11.19 25.99
C ARG A 1144 -32.47 9.84 26.02
N LYS A 1145 -32.77 8.92 25.10
CA LYS A 1145 -32.10 7.61 24.99
C LYS A 1145 -30.85 7.59 24.07
N LYS A 1146 -30.59 8.64 23.28
CA LYS A 1146 -29.41 8.69 22.39
C LYS A 1146 -28.20 9.43 22.96
N LEU A 1147 -28.37 10.18 24.05
CA LEU A 1147 -27.23 10.83 24.74
C LEU A 1147 -26.59 9.96 25.84
N HIS A 1148 -27.31 8.98 26.40
CA HIS A 1148 -26.70 7.99 27.31
C HIS A 1148 -25.83 6.95 26.59
N SER A 1149 -26.09 6.67 25.29
CA SER A 1149 -25.29 5.71 24.51
C SER A 1149 -23.99 6.31 23.95
N ALA A 1150 -23.84 7.64 23.92
CA ALA A 1150 -22.65 8.30 23.37
C ALA A 1150 -21.52 8.50 24.40
N ARG A 1151 -21.83 8.52 25.71
CA ARG A 1151 -20.83 8.64 26.79
C ARG A 1151 -20.11 7.32 27.12
N ALA A 1152 -20.69 6.17 26.77
CA ALA A 1152 -20.09 4.85 26.99
C ALA A 1152 -19.15 4.38 25.85
N ALA A 1153 -19.05 5.13 24.75
CA ALA A 1153 -18.31 4.72 23.56
C ALA A 1153 -16.93 5.41 23.37
N SER A 1154 -16.53 6.34 24.24
CA SER A 1154 -15.27 7.08 24.07
C SER A 1154 -14.05 6.48 24.80
N PHE A 1155 -14.20 5.37 25.52
CA PHE A 1155 -13.11 4.69 26.23
C PHE A 1155 -12.70 3.34 25.63
N ASN A 1156 -13.00 3.09 24.36
CA ASN A 1156 -12.49 1.93 23.63
C ASN A 1156 -11.82 2.36 22.33
N LYS A 1157 -10.56 2.79 22.43
CA LYS A 1157 -9.54 2.68 21.36
C LYS A 1157 -8.15 2.93 21.94
N SER A 1158 -7.62 1.93 22.63
CA SER A 1158 -6.19 1.70 22.80
C SER A 1158 -5.95 0.20 23.01
N THR A 1159 -5.97 -0.52 21.89
CA THR A 1159 -5.15 -1.73 21.64
C THR A 1159 -4.44 -1.50 20.33
#